data_AF-A0A9P5YA81-F1
#
_entry.id   AF-A0A9P5YA81-F1
#
_cell.length_a   1.000
_cell.length_b   1.000
_cell.length_c   1.000
_cell.angle_alpha   90.00
_cell.angle_beta   90.00
_cell.angle_gamma   90.00
#
_symmetry.space_group_name_H-M   'P 1'
#
loop_
_entity.id
_entity.type
_entity.pdbx_description
1 polymer ?
#
loop_
_entity_poly.entity_id
_entity_poly.type
_entity_poly.pdbx_seq_one_letter_code
_entity_poly.pdbx_strand_id
1 'polypeptide(L)'
;MLHSIYDLTTFCRKTTGDVPAKLVGASTTVVGSKMYLFGGRLVTERKMVSDLYVFDLESFNWERVPISPEDEVPRARYFHSADAWNDQLIIFGGMSNQPDSLNPDELCVLNDVRFFDLSSRRWLPPSQSSLSTPDSHAPRARYAHLSSVTADRLFIIGGQDFNNTWLDDVCVYDLPKKAWVQRRDYPRHCGTYRSVAVASHSSVRQPQEEIRNSQSSSTLGPPGQRFGPDSGSQSAPPDFTPTESLVHLPYSAPPSEDHPSDIYLYSNYNFTDVKRELEIFSPLPDTDFTIQDKSSAMSGSTFPPGLRFPTGAILGNHLIIAGTYLAHSYQSFSIWALDLTTMIWMRIDPGKAVESGSWFRGCLWAEANKFLIFGNRVGNLVDDYNRRLLSWDHVAVVDLEAFGIYQPPPITLDITMQELGLAALEERVVTDFEIICDDGRKISCSRKILEERWSWFKDQRSRFLQTAKQTLETLPTSSMHIGLPEVPGTASGEEPRIDPRLTPRAFHLSEPYPITLALLQYFYTTALVTPLQHAPAVLSQLLVLATTYEISHLTSLVKHAMHRALSNSTSVGVYEVATLCSCRSLQIRALKTVMSYTQKRPSRSRGEKEGGGSGKPPGGAGGGGPPNGGGGGGGGSSGNESQYISRPRGTSDARWRTMPDSSVNNTGFSKYRLTLVPIVRNLNGLFRFAWKCHSYGRDSRRSNNTSSCSFSAALPPPYTEYSFCPYRGRNARTSRFHVGLCRLPVTE
;
A
#
# COMPACT_ATOMS: atom_id res chain seq x y z
N MET A 1 -30.48 -2.47 5.24
CA MET A 1 -29.42 -1.66 5.87
C MET A 1 -28.60 -1.00 4.78
N LEU A 2 -28.16 0.24 4.95
CA LEU A 2 -27.07 0.80 4.14
C LEU A 2 -25.75 0.35 4.78
N HIS A 3 -24.94 -0.39 4.03
CA HIS A 3 -23.56 -0.66 4.43
C HIS A 3 -22.76 0.65 4.34
N SER A 4 -21.81 0.84 5.25
CA SER A 4 -20.96 2.02 5.23
C SER A 4 -19.89 1.87 4.16
N ILE A 5 -19.45 2.96 3.54
CA ILE A 5 -18.37 2.87 2.53
C ILE A 5 -17.04 2.38 3.12
N TYR A 6 -16.84 2.57 4.42
CA TYR A 6 -15.70 1.99 5.16
C TYR A 6 -15.76 0.45 5.26
N ASP A 7 -16.96 -0.15 5.17
CA ASP A 7 -17.14 -1.61 5.11
C ASP A 7 -16.65 -2.18 3.75
N LEU A 8 -16.35 -1.32 2.76
CA LEU A 8 -15.72 -1.70 1.49
C LEU A 8 -14.19 -1.56 1.51
N THR A 9 -13.64 -0.63 2.30
CA THR A 9 -12.18 -0.45 2.47
C THR A 9 -11.59 -1.40 3.50
N THR A 10 -12.40 -1.87 4.46
CA THR A 10 -11.91 -2.65 5.60
C THR A 10 -12.74 -3.90 5.82
N PHE A 11 -12.09 -5.04 6.04
CA PHE A 11 -12.73 -6.27 6.49
C PHE A 11 -11.99 -6.87 7.68
N CYS A 12 -12.67 -7.74 8.45
CA CYS A 12 -12.07 -8.47 9.56
C CYS A 12 -12.26 -9.98 9.38
N ARG A 13 -11.24 -10.76 9.73
CA ARG A 13 -11.29 -12.23 9.81
C ARG A 13 -10.77 -12.69 11.17
N LYS A 14 -11.18 -13.89 11.59
CA LYS A 14 -10.50 -14.65 12.64
C LYS A 14 -9.28 -15.33 12.02
N THR A 15 -8.18 -15.41 12.75
CA THR A 15 -6.98 -16.16 12.32
C THR A 15 -7.13 -17.67 12.59
N THR A 16 -6.31 -18.48 11.93
CA THR A 16 -6.25 -19.94 12.11
C THR A 16 -4.82 -20.43 12.38
N GLY A 17 -4.64 -21.74 12.56
CA GLY A 17 -3.33 -22.37 12.78
C GLY A 17 -2.82 -22.20 14.20
N ASP A 18 -1.50 -22.10 14.35
CA ASP A 18 -0.80 -21.98 15.64
C ASP A 18 -0.92 -20.55 16.22
N VAL A 19 -2.16 -20.11 16.49
CA VAL A 19 -2.43 -18.74 16.96
C VAL A 19 -1.63 -18.45 18.25
N PRO A 20 -0.72 -17.46 18.27
CA PRO A 20 0.12 -17.21 19.42
C PRO A 20 -0.68 -16.84 20.68
N ALA A 21 -0.19 -17.30 21.83
CA ALA A 21 -0.75 -16.94 23.13
C ALA A 21 -0.68 -15.43 23.40
N LYS A 22 -1.37 -14.96 24.44
CA LYS A 22 -1.39 -13.54 24.79
C LYS A 22 -0.03 -13.10 25.37
N LEU A 23 0.68 -12.28 24.60
CA LEU A 23 2.09 -11.91 24.81
C LEU A 23 2.25 -10.40 25.02
N VAL A 24 3.25 -9.99 25.80
CA VAL A 24 3.65 -8.59 26.02
C VAL A 24 5.06 -8.38 25.49
N GLY A 25 5.27 -7.31 24.71
CA GLY A 25 6.62 -6.93 24.25
C GLY A 25 7.26 -7.95 23.30
N ALA A 26 6.46 -8.76 22.60
CA ALA A 26 6.89 -9.47 21.40
C ALA A 26 7.14 -8.46 20.27
N SER A 27 8.10 -8.75 19.39
CA SER A 27 8.32 -7.96 18.18
C SER A 27 7.46 -8.48 17.02
N THR A 28 7.27 -7.66 15.98
CA THR A 28 6.72 -8.12 14.69
C THR A 28 7.42 -7.45 13.53
N THR A 29 7.76 -8.21 12.50
CA THR A 29 8.49 -7.76 11.31
C THR A 29 7.83 -8.36 10.06
N VAL A 30 7.65 -7.59 8.99
CA VAL A 30 7.02 -8.07 7.74
C VAL A 30 8.07 -8.22 6.66
N VAL A 31 8.06 -9.35 5.95
CA VAL A 31 8.90 -9.63 4.78
C VAL A 31 8.02 -10.30 3.72
N GLY A 32 7.89 -9.65 2.57
CA GLY A 32 6.94 -10.06 1.52
C GLY A 32 5.51 -10.24 2.04
N SER A 33 4.89 -11.37 1.69
CA SER A 33 3.55 -11.79 2.12
C SER A 33 3.48 -12.44 3.51
N LYS A 34 4.54 -12.32 4.34
CA LYS A 34 4.60 -12.96 5.67
C LYS A 34 5.01 -11.98 6.78
N MET A 35 4.37 -12.13 7.94
CA MET A 35 4.72 -11.41 9.17
C MET A 35 5.31 -12.37 10.20
N TYR A 36 6.52 -12.08 10.66
CA TYR A 36 7.21 -12.82 11.70
C TYR A 36 6.92 -12.17 13.06
N LEU A 37 6.71 -12.99 14.09
CA LEU A 37 6.52 -12.58 15.48
C LEU A 37 7.51 -13.34 16.36
N PHE A 38 8.35 -12.63 17.11
CA PHE A 38 9.37 -13.23 17.96
C PHE A 38 9.21 -12.87 19.44
N GLY A 39 9.31 -13.90 20.28
CA GLY A 39 9.48 -13.78 21.72
C GLY A 39 8.31 -13.12 22.43
N GLY A 40 8.63 -12.25 23.39
CA GLY A 40 7.68 -11.61 24.29
C GLY A 40 7.52 -12.36 25.62
N ARG A 41 6.54 -11.92 26.40
CA ARG A 41 6.27 -12.43 27.75
C ARG A 41 4.79 -12.79 27.93
N LEU A 42 4.51 -14.03 28.33
CA LEU A 42 3.15 -14.54 28.52
C LEU A 42 2.45 -13.78 29.66
N VAL A 43 1.21 -13.34 29.43
CA VAL A 43 0.46 -12.57 30.43
C VAL A 43 0.05 -13.42 31.64
N THR A 44 -0.35 -14.67 31.39
CA THR A 44 -0.83 -15.64 32.39
C THR A 44 0.27 -16.14 33.31
N GLU A 45 1.33 -16.70 32.73
CA GLU A 45 2.43 -17.35 33.43
C GLU A 45 3.54 -16.38 33.87
N ARG A 46 3.51 -15.14 33.36
CA ARG A 46 4.60 -14.15 33.42
C ARG A 46 5.94 -14.56 32.78
N LYS A 47 6.13 -15.84 32.45
CA LYS A 47 7.25 -16.43 31.72
C LYS A 47 7.55 -15.72 30.38
N MET A 48 8.84 -15.52 30.08
CA MET A 48 9.31 -15.06 28.77
C MET A 48 9.46 -16.25 27.80
N VAL A 49 9.29 -15.99 26.50
CA VAL A 49 9.45 -17.01 25.45
C VAL A 49 10.49 -16.60 24.40
N SER A 50 11.03 -17.60 23.71
CA SER A 50 11.92 -17.49 22.55
C SER A 50 11.28 -18.10 21.30
N ASP A 51 9.95 -18.19 21.28
CA ASP A 51 9.20 -18.73 20.15
C ASP A 51 9.21 -17.76 18.97
N LEU A 52 9.34 -18.32 17.76
CA LEU A 52 9.15 -17.61 16.50
C LEU A 52 7.88 -18.16 15.84
N TYR A 53 6.99 -17.26 15.44
CA TYR A 53 5.77 -17.58 14.69
C TYR A 53 5.79 -16.83 13.37
N VAL A 54 5.19 -17.44 12.34
CA VAL A 54 4.94 -16.82 11.03
C VAL A 54 3.43 -16.70 10.84
N PHE A 55 2.98 -15.53 10.43
CA PHE A 55 1.63 -15.28 9.96
C PHE A 55 1.65 -15.04 8.46
N ASP A 56 0.86 -15.82 7.73
CA ASP A 56 0.69 -15.69 6.30
C ASP A 56 -0.41 -14.66 5.98
N LEU A 57 -0.05 -13.58 5.27
CA LEU A 57 -0.90 -12.40 5.08
C LEU A 57 -2.04 -12.62 4.06
N GLU A 58 -1.97 -13.70 3.28
CA GLU A 58 -2.96 -14.05 2.26
C GLU A 58 -4.02 -15.03 2.80
N SER A 59 -3.55 -16.11 3.46
CA SER A 59 -4.40 -17.15 4.02
C SER A 59 -4.94 -16.81 5.42
N PHE A 60 -4.28 -15.89 6.14
CA PHE A 60 -4.54 -15.52 7.53
C PHE A 60 -4.31 -16.65 8.55
N ASN A 61 -3.34 -17.52 8.24
CA ASN A 61 -2.95 -18.66 9.06
C ASN A 61 -1.63 -18.41 9.81
N TRP A 62 -1.55 -18.84 11.06
CA TRP A 62 -0.33 -18.89 11.86
C TRP A 62 0.36 -20.25 11.79
N GLU A 63 1.68 -20.23 11.77
CA GLU A 63 2.57 -21.40 11.86
C GLU A 63 3.64 -21.10 12.93
N ARG A 64 3.83 -21.99 13.90
CA ARG A 64 4.97 -21.90 14.82
C ARG A 64 6.21 -22.48 14.13
N VAL A 65 7.29 -21.71 14.05
CA VAL A 65 8.53 -22.19 13.43
C VAL A 65 9.11 -23.33 14.29
N PRO A 66 9.37 -24.52 13.73
CA PRO A 66 10.01 -25.59 14.45
C PRO A 66 11.46 -25.20 14.77
N ILE A 67 11.90 -25.50 16.00
CA ILE A 67 13.29 -25.31 16.43
C ILE A 67 14.04 -26.62 16.21
N SER A 68 15.16 -26.56 15.50
CA SER A 68 16.07 -27.69 15.30
C SER A 68 16.98 -27.86 16.54
N PRO A 69 17.41 -29.09 16.90
CA PRO A 69 18.36 -29.28 18.01
C PRO A 69 19.71 -28.57 17.84
N GLU A 70 20.08 -28.25 16.59
CA GLU A 70 21.28 -27.50 16.21
C GLU A 70 21.07 -25.97 16.21
N ASP A 71 19.86 -25.45 16.46
CA ASP A 71 19.62 -24.01 16.41
C ASP A 71 20.08 -23.34 17.70
N GLU A 72 21.00 -22.38 17.56
CA GLU A 72 21.34 -21.44 18.63
C GLU A 72 20.23 -20.39 18.79
N VAL A 73 19.08 -20.81 19.32
CA VAL A 73 17.93 -19.95 19.58
C VAL A 73 18.29 -18.85 20.59
N PRO A 74 17.97 -17.57 20.33
CA PRO A 74 18.21 -16.49 21.28
C PRO A 74 17.49 -16.71 22.61
N ARG A 75 18.14 -16.28 23.70
CA ARG A 75 17.54 -16.26 25.04
C ARG A 75 16.15 -15.61 25.01
N ALA A 76 15.17 -16.26 25.65
CA ALA A 76 13.79 -15.81 25.75
C ALA A 76 13.70 -14.38 26.30
N ARG A 77 12.98 -13.50 25.60
CA ARG A 77 13.11 -12.04 25.79
C ARG A 77 11.87 -11.25 25.41
N TYR A 78 11.73 -10.05 25.97
CA TYR A 78 10.68 -9.09 25.63
C TYR A 78 11.16 -7.64 25.64
N PHE A 79 10.43 -6.75 24.94
CA PHE A 79 10.85 -5.37 24.66
C PHE A 79 12.22 -5.26 23.95
N HIS A 80 12.59 -6.29 23.19
CA HIS A 80 13.61 -6.25 22.14
C HIS A 80 13.07 -5.57 20.87
N SER A 81 13.95 -5.24 19.93
CA SER A 81 13.56 -4.89 18.56
C SER A 81 13.74 -6.06 17.59
N ALA A 82 13.04 -6.00 16.46
CA ALA A 82 13.25 -6.92 15.34
C ALA A 82 13.07 -6.22 14.00
N ASP A 83 14.09 -6.30 13.16
CA ASP A 83 14.18 -5.63 11.86
C ASP A 83 14.47 -6.65 10.75
N ALA A 84 14.24 -6.28 9.49
CA ALA A 84 14.50 -7.15 8.33
C ALA A 84 15.59 -6.57 7.43
N TRP A 85 16.47 -7.44 6.92
CA TRP A 85 17.56 -7.08 6.02
C TRP A 85 18.05 -8.31 5.27
N ASN A 86 18.16 -8.26 3.93
CA ASN A 86 18.73 -9.31 3.07
C ASN A 86 18.33 -10.75 3.46
N ASP A 87 17.01 -11.00 3.46
CA ASP A 87 16.34 -12.25 3.87
C ASP A 87 16.74 -12.77 5.27
N GLN A 88 17.12 -11.87 6.18
CA GLN A 88 17.37 -12.17 7.59
C GLN A 88 16.53 -11.28 8.50
N LEU A 89 16.09 -11.84 9.63
CA LEU A 89 15.56 -11.08 10.76
C LEU A 89 16.70 -10.78 11.73
N ILE A 90 16.84 -9.52 12.13
CA ILE A 90 17.83 -9.05 13.09
C ILE A 90 17.11 -8.76 14.41
N ILE A 91 17.46 -9.47 15.48
CA ILE A 91 16.96 -9.22 16.83
C ILE A 91 18.04 -8.50 17.64
N PHE A 92 17.68 -7.41 18.33
CA PHE A 92 18.61 -6.71 19.23
C PHE A 92 18.01 -6.45 20.62
N GLY A 93 18.83 -6.76 21.64
CA GLY A 93 18.63 -6.36 23.03
C GLY A 93 17.34 -6.92 23.67
N GLY A 94 16.70 -6.10 24.49
CA GLY A 94 15.51 -6.45 25.28
C GLY A 94 15.83 -6.92 26.69
N MET A 95 14.78 -7.24 27.46
CA MET A 95 14.88 -7.87 28.78
C MET A 95 14.77 -9.39 28.66
N SER A 96 15.53 -10.12 29.49
CA SER A 96 15.47 -11.57 29.66
C SER A 96 15.64 -11.91 31.14
N ASN A 97 15.57 -13.17 31.55
CA ASN A 97 15.90 -13.59 32.92
C ASN A 97 17.44 -13.72 33.04
N GLN A 98 18.03 -13.51 34.23
CA GLN A 98 19.46 -13.77 34.43
C GLN A 98 19.80 -15.24 34.13
N PRO A 99 20.93 -15.54 33.46
CA PRO A 99 21.47 -16.90 33.45
C PRO A 99 21.93 -17.27 34.86
N ASP A 100 21.78 -18.53 35.22
CA ASP A 100 22.37 -19.17 36.42
C ASP A 100 22.04 -18.53 37.78
N SER A 101 21.07 -17.61 37.85
CA SER A 101 20.57 -17.06 39.12
C SER A 101 19.77 -18.11 39.90
N LEU A 102 19.95 -18.08 41.22
CA LEU A 102 19.14 -18.83 42.19
C LEU A 102 17.67 -18.34 42.23
N ASN A 103 17.38 -17.14 41.71
CA ASN A 103 16.04 -16.61 41.56
C ASN A 103 15.61 -16.66 40.08
N PRO A 104 14.67 -17.55 39.70
CA PRO A 104 14.26 -17.69 38.30
C PRO A 104 13.53 -16.46 37.75
N ASP A 105 13.03 -15.56 38.61
CA ASP A 105 12.40 -14.29 38.22
C ASP A 105 13.39 -13.09 38.20
N GLU A 106 14.68 -13.30 38.47
CA GLU A 106 15.67 -12.23 38.38
C GLU A 106 15.87 -11.81 36.92
N LEU A 107 15.85 -10.50 36.66
CA LEU A 107 15.90 -9.94 35.30
C LEU A 107 17.28 -9.45 34.91
N CYS A 108 17.57 -9.56 33.63
CA CYS A 108 18.71 -8.95 32.96
C CYS A 108 18.22 -8.09 31.78
N VAL A 109 19.10 -7.25 31.27
CA VAL A 109 18.90 -6.54 30.00
C VAL A 109 20.05 -6.92 29.06
N LEU A 110 19.77 -6.98 27.76
CA LEU A 110 20.68 -7.50 26.75
C LEU A 110 21.16 -6.40 25.78
N ASN A 111 22.31 -6.64 25.16
CA ASN A 111 22.85 -5.89 24.00
C ASN A 111 23.35 -6.83 22.89
N ASP A 112 22.92 -8.10 22.88
CA ASP A 112 23.29 -9.04 21.82
C ASP A 112 22.51 -8.75 20.52
N VAL A 113 23.19 -8.93 19.39
CA VAL A 113 22.59 -8.96 18.04
C VAL A 113 22.49 -10.41 17.62
N ARG A 114 21.29 -10.86 17.20
CA ARG A 114 21.03 -12.23 16.73
C ARG A 114 20.38 -12.18 15.36
N PHE A 115 20.67 -13.18 14.53
CA PHE A 115 20.18 -13.28 13.16
C PHE A 115 19.39 -14.58 12.98
N PHE A 116 18.26 -14.51 12.28
CA PHE A 116 17.51 -15.67 11.78
C PHE A 116 17.43 -15.56 10.26
N ASP A 117 17.88 -16.59 9.56
CA ASP A 117 17.82 -16.66 8.09
C ASP A 117 16.45 -17.18 7.65
N LEU A 118 15.76 -16.40 6.82
CA LEU A 118 14.45 -16.73 6.29
C LEU A 118 14.49 -17.83 5.23
N SER A 119 15.63 -17.99 4.54
CA SER A 119 15.78 -18.96 3.45
C SER A 119 15.97 -20.39 3.97
N SER A 120 16.88 -20.63 4.92
CA SER A 120 17.00 -21.92 5.62
C SER A 120 15.96 -22.09 6.75
N ARG A 121 15.31 -21.00 7.18
CA ARG A 121 14.43 -20.93 8.36
C ARG A 121 15.13 -21.32 9.67
N ARG A 122 16.42 -20.98 9.82
CA ARG A 122 17.25 -21.32 10.99
C ARG A 122 17.80 -20.10 11.72
N TRP A 123 18.06 -20.26 13.02
CA TRP A 123 18.84 -19.28 13.78
C TRP A 123 20.33 -19.41 13.44
N LEU A 124 20.96 -18.29 13.09
CA LEU A 124 22.40 -18.26 12.89
C LEU A 124 23.13 -18.25 14.25
N PRO A 125 24.37 -18.77 14.32
CA PRO A 125 25.24 -18.61 15.48
C PRO A 125 25.38 -17.15 15.91
N PRO A 126 25.72 -16.88 17.19
CA PRO A 126 26.06 -15.53 17.63
C PRO A 126 27.11 -14.94 16.70
N SER A 127 26.88 -13.70 16.25
CA SER A 127 27.94 -12.97 15.57
C SER A 127 29.05 -12.75 16.58
N GLN A 128 30.18 -13.45 16.39
CA GLN A 128 31.36 -13.27 17.23
C GLN A 128 31.80 -11.81 17.07
N SER A 129 31.58 -11.01 18.11
CA SER A 129 32.13 -9.66 18.19
C SER A 129 33.64 -9.78 18.08
N SER A 130 34.19 -9.43 16.92
CA SER A 130 35.63 -9.51 16.67
C SER A 130 36.37 -8.78 17.78
N LEU A 131 37.41 -9.38 18.36
CA LEU A 131 38.19 -8.83 19.48
C LEU A 131 39.03 -7.57 19.12
N SER A 132 38.61 -6.87 18.06
CA SER A 132 39.20 -5.70 17.41
C SER A 132 38.22 -4.53 17.27
N THR A 133 36.92 -4.68 17.59
CA THR A 133 36.03 -3.52 17.73
C THR A 133 36.27 -2.85 19.08
N PRO A 134 36.58 -1.54 19.15
CA PRO A 134 36.69 -0.85 20.43
C PRO A 134 35.31 -0.76 21.10
N ASP A 135 35.24 -1.08 22.40
CA ASP A 135 34.00 -1.10 23.19
C ASP A 135 33.23 0.24 23.22
N SER A 136 33.87 1.34 22.79
CA SER A 136 33.31 2.70 22.76
C SER A 136 32.01 2.82 21.94
N HIS A 137 31.84 2.02 20.89
CA HIS A 137 30.68 2.10 20.00
C HIS A 137 29.57 1.08 20.32
N ALA A 138 29.85 0.08 21.17
CA ALA A 138 28.84 -0.90 21.54
C ALA A 138 27.74 -0.25 22.43
N PRO A 139 26.45 -0.50 22.17
CA PRO A 139 25.37 0.01 23.00
C PRO A 139 25.39 -0.63 24.38
N ARG A 140 25.16 0.20 25.41
CA ARG A 140 24.70 -0.28 26.72
C ARG A 140 23.45 -1.15 26.55
N ALA A 141 23.38 -2.23 27.33
CA ALA A 141 22.25 -3.16 27.39
C ALA A 141 20.94 -2.43 27.66
N ARG A 142 19.94 -2.67 26.81
CA ARG A 142 18.72 -1.87 26.75
C ARG A 142 17.48 -2.63 26.31
N TYR A 143 16.33 -2.11 26.72
CA TYR A 143 15.00 -2.54 26.26
C TYR A 143 14.13 -1.32 25.90
N ALA A 144 13.04 -1.57 25.17
CA ALA A 144 12.06 -0.56 24.74
C ALA A 144 12.64 0.62 23.95
N HIS A 145 13.84 0.45 23.38
CA HIS A 145 14.43 1.29 22.35
C HIS A 145 13.60 1.27 21.05
N LEU A 146 13.97 2.12 20.11
CA LEU A 146 13.55 2.04 18.72
C LEU A 146 14.67 1.46 17.86
N SER A 147 14.30 0.96 16.69
CA SER A 147 15.25 0.59 15.65
C SER A 147 14.72 0.91 14.25
N SER A 148 15.63 0.93 13.28
CA SER A 148 15.33 0.84 11.86
C SER A 148 16.58 0.44 11.08
N VAL A 149 16.38 -0.15 9.90
CA VAL A 149 17.45 -0.46 8.95
C VAL A 149 17.38 0.46 7.75
N THR A 150 18.51 1.05 7.37
CA THR A 150 18.71 1.77 6.10
C THR A 150 20.18 1.72 5.70
N ALA A 151 20.49 1.80 4.40
CA ALA A 151 21.86 1.82 3.86
C ALA A 151 22.77 0.74 4.48
N ASP A 152 22.29 -0.50 4.55
CA ASP A 152 22.95 -1.67 5.14
C ASP A 152 23.39 -1.51 6.62
N ARG A 153 22.73 -0.61 7.36
CA ARG A 153 23.00 -0.32 8.76
C ARG A 153 21.74 -0.42 9.61
N LEU A 154 21.86 -1.05 10.77
CA LEU A 154 20.87 -1.04 11.83
C LEU A 154 21.14 0.13 12.78
N PHE A 155 20.18 1.04 12.88
CA PHE A 155 20.18 2.12 13.87
C PHE A 155 19.41 1.66 15.10
N ILE A 156 20.01 1.81 16.28
CA ILE A 156 19.38 1.63 17.60
C ILE A 156 19.28 2.99 18.26
N ILE A 157 18.07 3.41 18.63
CA ILE A 157 17.77 4.76 19.11
C ILE A 157 17.06 4.69 20.46
N GLY A 158 17.61 5.36 21.48
CA GLY A 158 16.92 5.50 22.76
C GLY A 158 16.83 4.20 23.57
N GLY A 159 15.74 4.06 24.34
CA GLY A 159 15.47 2.92 25.22
C GLY A 159 15.83 3.18 26.67
N GLN A 160 15.80 2.11 27.47
CA GLN A 160 16.06 2.17 28.91
C GLN A 160 17.04 1.08 29.36
N ASP A 161 17.87 1.39 30.35
CA ASP A 161 18.72 0.43 31.06
C ASP A 161 17.98 -0.31 32.19
N PHE A 162 18.65 -1.25 32.86
CA PHE A 162 18.08 -2.05 33.96
C PHE A 162 17.44 -1.22 35.08
N ASN A 163 17.96 -0.01 35.34
CA ASN A 163 17.43 0.89 36.37
C ASN A 163 16.22 1.71 35.88
N ASN A 164 15.73 1.47 34.66
CA ASN A 164 14.76 2.28 33.92
C ASN A 164 15.28 3.66 33.49
N THR A 165 16.60 3.89 33.55
CA THR A 165 17.22 5.14 33.12
C THR A 165 17.15 5.24 31.60
N TRP A 166 16.72 6.39 31.06
CA TRP A 166 16.75 6.63 29.61
C TRP A 166 18.18 6.59 29.08
N LEU A 167 18.35 6.00 27.90
CA LEU A 167 19.61 5.95 27.17
C LEU A 167 19.54 6.93 26.01
N ASP A 168 20.04 8.14 26.25
CA ASP A 168 19.96 9.27 25.33
C ASP A 168 21.07 9.21 24.27
N ASP A 169 21.17 8.08 23.56
CA ASP A 169 22.13 7.81 22.50
C ASP A 169 21.53 7.07 21.29
N VAL A 170 22.25 7.19 20.17
CA VAL A 170 22.02 6.48 18.91
C VAL A 170 23.27 5.65 18.61
N CYS A 171 23.09 4.35 18.40
CA CYS A 171 24.17 3.42 18.07
C CYS A 171 23.90 2.82 16.69
N VAL A 172 24.94 2.71 15.85
CA VAL A 172 24.84 2.24 14.45
C VAL A 172 25.68 0.99 14.26
N TYR A 173 25.04 -0.06 13.74
CA TYR A 173 25.66 -1.36 13.46
C TYR A 173 25.66 -1.61 11.95
N ASP A 174 26.85 -1.87 11.41
CA ASP A 174 27.08 -2.24 10.01
C ASP A 174 26.73 -3.72 9.82
N LEU A 175 25.71 -3.99 9.02
CA LEU A 175 25.14 -5.34 8.87
C LEU A 175 26.04 -6.27 8.01
N PRO A 176 26.65 -5.82 6.90
CA PRO A 176 27.67 -6.57 6.18
C PRO A 176 28.89 -6.92 7.04
N LYS A 177 29.47 -5.95 7.78
CA LYS A 177 30.66 -6.17 8.61
C LYS A 177 30.35 -6.83 9.96
N LYS A 178 29.08 -6.86 10.37
CA LYS A 178 28.58 -7.37 11.66
C LYS A 178 29.29 -6.71 12.86
N ALA A 179 29.39 -5.38 12.82
CA ALA A 179 30.14 -4.59 13.79
C ALA A 179 29.45 -3.26 14.15
N TRP A 180 29.62 -2.80 15.40
CA TRP A 180 29.24 -1.44 15.80
C TRP A 180 30.25 -0.43 15.24
N VAL A 181 29.76 0.52 14.44
CA VAL A 181 30.60 1.50 13.71
C VAL A 181 30.46 2.92 14.22
N GLN A 182 29.36 3.25 14.90
CA GLN A 182 29.14 4.60 15.42
C GLN A 182 28.30 4.58 16.69
N ARG A 183 28.57 5.54 17.58
CA ARG A 183 27.71 5.88 18.71
C ARG A 183 27.71 7.40 18.88
N ARG A 184 26.54 8.01 19.05
CA ARG A 184 26.38 9.46 19.19
C ARG A 184 25.32 9.80 20.23
N ASP A 185 25.57 10.81 21.04
CA ASP A 185 24.59 11.32 21.99
C ASP A 185 23.38 11.93 21.25
N TYR A 186 22.20 11.80 21.86
CA TYR A 186 20.92 12.18 21.27
C TYR A 186 20.03 12.82 22.34
N PRO A 187 19.79 14.15 22.30
CA PRO A 187 19.34 14.94 23.45
C PRO A 187 17.86 14.76 23.85
N ARG A 188 17.18 13.71 23.36
CA ARG A 188 15.78 13.42 23.67
C ARG A 188 15.59 11.99 24.15
N HIS A 189 14.96 11.83 25.30
CA HIS A 189 14.43 10.54 25.72
C HIS A 189 13.50 9.96 24.65
N CYS A 190 13.80 8.77 24.13
CA CYS A 190 13.00 8.11 23.09
C CYS A 190 12.80 6.62 23.37
N GLY A 191 11.67 6.05 22.94
CA GLY A 191 11.37 4.63 23.10
C GLY A 191 9.95 4.23 22.74
N THR A 192 9.74 2.92 22.55
CA THR A 192 8.55 2.33 21.89
C THR A 192 7.21 2.59 22.58
N TYR A 193 7.21 3.06 23.84
CA TYR A 193 6.00 3.43 24.58
C TYR A 193 5.22 4.59 23.95
N ARG A 194 5.92 5.53 23.29
CA ARG A 194 5.35 6.79 22.76
C ARG A 194 5.88 7.21 21.38
N SER A 195 6.92 6.53 20.90
CA SER A 195 7.66 6.89 19.69
C SER A 195 7.84 5.68 18.77
N VAL A 196 8.11 5.94 17.49
CA VAL A 196 8.47 4.91 16.51
C VAL A 196 9.40 5.51 15.45
N ALA A 197 10.32 4.69 14.95
CA ALA A 197 11.27 5.03 13.89
C ALA A 197 11.06 4.07 12.71
N VAL A 198 11.00 4.59 11.48
CA VAL A 198 10.82 3.78 10.26
C VAL A 198 11.58 4.36 9.06
N ALA A 199 12.26 3.50 8.32
CA ALA A 199 12.74 3.75 6.95
C ALA A 199 11.84 3.05 5.92
N SER A 200 12.08 3.31 4.63
CA SER A 200 11.44 2.60 3.52
C SER A 200 12.44 1.69 2.80
N HIS A 201 11.94 0.56 2.30
CA HIS A 201 12.70 -0.32 1.39
C HIS A 201 12.70 0.21 -0.06
N SER A 202 11.89 1.22 -0.38
CA SER A 202 11.83 1.88 -1.68
C SER A 202 11.52 3.37 -1.53
N SER A 203 12.32 4.22 -2.17
CA SER A 203 12.06 5.66 -2.27
C SER A 203 11.14 5.97 -3.46
N VAL A 204 10.26 6.96 -3.29
CA VAL A 204 9.48 7.54 -4.40
C VAL A 204 10.25 8.70 -4.98
N ARG A 205 10.63 8.61 -6.25
CA ARG A 205 11.39 9.66 -6.95
C ARG A 205 10.46 10.56 -7.75
N GLN A 206 10.75 11.85 -7.76
CA GLN A 206 10.04 12.85 -8.56
C GLN A 206 10.89 13.18 -9.80
N PRO A 207 10.49 12.78 -11.03
CA PRO A 207 11.23 13.09 -12.25
C PRO A 207 11.56 14.58 -12.43
N GLN A 208 10.69 15.46 -11.93
CA GLN A 208 10.88 16.92 -11.98
C GLN A 208 12.07 17.43 -11.16
N GLU A 209 12.47 16.70 -10.12
CA GLU A 209 13.63 17.02 -9.28
C GLU A 209 14.90 16.44 -9.90
N GLU A 210 14.83 15.20 -10.39
CA GLU A 210 15.94 14.54 -11.10
C GLU A 210 16.34 15.29 -12.38
N ILE A 211 15.37 15.67 -13.22
CA ILE A 211 15.60 16.45 -14.46
C ILE A 211 16.15 17.86 -14.14
N ARG A 212 15.76 18.44 -13.00
CA ARG A 212 16.26 19.76 -12.57
C ARG A 212 17.70 19.69 -12.03
N ASN A 213 18.06 18.61 -11.36
CA ASN A 213 19.41 18.39 -10.85
C ASN A 213 20.37 17.95 -11.97
N SER A 214 19.90 17.15 -12.92
CA SER A 214 20.64 16.72 -14.13
C SER A 214 20.63 17.77 -15.25
N GLN A 215 20.86 19.04 -14.90
CA GLN A 215 20.90 20.19 -15.84
C GLN A 215 22.02 20.15 -16.89
N SER A 216 22.78 19.05 -16.98
CA SER A 216 23.74 18.74 -18.04
C SER A 216 23.27 17.55 -18.88
N SER A 217 22.91 17.85 -20.13
CA SER A 217 22.69 16.93 -21.26
C SER A 217 21.43 16.04 -21.28
N SER A 218 20.39 16.55 -21.94
CA SER A 218 19.61 15.72 -22.87
C SER A 218 20.49 15.42 -24.11
N THR A 219 21.34 14.40 -24.01
CA THR A 219 22.31 13.97 -25.05
C THR A 219 21.67 13.61 -26.40
N LEU A 220 20.34 13.42 -26.43
CA LEU A 220 19.59 12.92 -27.57
C LEU A 220 19.35 13.94 -28.70
N GLY A 221 19.58 15.23 -28.47
CA GLY A 221 19.29 16.27 -29.46
C GLY A 221 17.77 16.55 -29.65
N PRO A 222 17.42 17.45 -30.59
CA PRO A 222 16.05 17.89 -30.79
C PRO A 222 15.15 16.79 -31.39
N PRO A 223 13.85 16.72 -31.02
CA PRO A 223 12.91 15.76 -31.59
C PRO A 223 12.81 15.85 -33.12
N GLY A 224 12.80 14.71 -33.81
CA GLY A 224 12.74 14.63 -35.27
C GLY A 224 14.10 14.67 -35.96
N GLN A 225 15.20 14.74 -35.20
CA GLN A 225 16.58 14.72 -35.70
C GLN A 225 17.47 13.75 -34.91
N ARG A 226 16.93 12.95 -33.98
CA ARG A 226 17.69 12.14 -33.02
C ARG A 226 18.40 10.94 -33.67
N PHE A 227 17.91 10.49 -34.83
CA PHE A 227 18.51 9.45 -35.66
C PHE A 227 18.79 9.90 -37.11
N GLY A 228 18.60 11.18 -37.42
CA GLY A 228 18.88 11.76 -38.73
C GLY A 228 20.33 12.24 -38.88
N PRO A 229 20.87 12.36 -40.10
CA PRO A 229 22.13 13.06 -40.33
C PRO A 229 21.96 14.58 -40.14
N ASP A 230 22.99 15.26 -39.64
CA ASP A 230 23.00 16.72 -39.45
C ASP A 230 22.80 17.50 -40.76
N SER A 231 21.54 17.81 -41.10
CA SER A 231 21.16 18.74 -42.16
C SER A 231 20.42 19.93 -41.55
N GLY A 232 21.05 21.11 -41.57
CA GLY A 232 20.69 22.21 -40.69
C GLY A 232 19.31 22.87 -40.91
N SER A 233 18.80 23.45 -39.82
CA SER A 233 17.75 24.48 -39.79
C SER A 233 16.44 24.16 -40.49
N GLN A 234 15.69 23.19 -39.95
CA GLN A 234 14.21 23.20 -40.02
C GLN A 234 13.63 22.97 -38.63
N SER A 235 12.53 23.67 -38.32
CA SER A 235 11.74 23.42 -37.11
C SER A 235 11.11 22.03 -37.17
N ALA A 236 11.07 21.31 -36.04
CA ALA A 236 10.47 19.98 -35.96
C ALA A 236 9.03 19.98 -36.55
N PRO A 237 8.67 19.00 -37.40
CA PRO A 237 7.31 18.84 -37.90
C PRO A 237 6.28 18.68 -36.77
N PRO A 238 5.00 19.07 -36.99
CA PRO A 238 3.97 19.07 -35.94
C PRO A 238 3.54 17.68 -35.45
N ASP A 239 4.09 16.61 -36.03
CA ASP A 239 3.80 15.21 -35.69
C ASP A 239 4.68 14.64 -34.56
N PHE A 240 5.72 15.37 -34.12
CA PHE A 240 6.63 14.95 -33.05
C PHE A 240 6.21 15.48 -31.67
N THR A 241 6.42 14.68 -30.61
CA THR A 241 6.16 15.10 -29.23
C THR A 241 7.34 15.93 -28.70
N PRO A 242 7.19 17.24 -28.42
CA PRO A 242 8.29 18.04 -27.89
C PRO A 242 8.61 17.63 -26.44
N THR A 243 9.91 17.55 -26.09
CA THR A 243 10.38 17.12 -24.76
C THR A 243 9.76 17.89 -23.60
N GLU A 244 9.52 19.20 -23.76
CA GLU A 244 8.84 20.06 -22.77
C GLU A 244 7.39 19.65 -22.47
N SER A 245 6.76 18.86 -23.35
CA SER A 245 5.40 18.34 -23.16
C SER A 245 5.35 16.95 -22.52
N LEU A 246 6.50 16.31 -22.26
CA LEU A 246 6.54 14.98 -21.66
C LEU A 246 6.15 15.02 -20.18
N VAL A 247 5.33 14.06 -19.77
CA VAL A 247 4.73 13.96 -18.45
C VAL A 247 5.18 12.64 -17.81
N HIS A 248 6.39 12.64 -17.25
CA HIS A 248 6.89 11.52 -16.45
C HIS A 248 6.20 11.52 -15.08
N LEU A 249 5.63 10.38 -14.69
CA LEU A 249 4.98 10.21 -13.38
C LEU A 249 5.98 9.78 -12.30
N PRO A 250 5.74 10.12 -11.02
CA PRO A 250 6.60 9.67 -9.92
C PRO A 250 6.60 8.15 -9.79
N TYR A 251 7.78 7.60 -9.58
CA TYR A 251 8.03 6.16 -9.67
C TYR A 251 8.74 5.66 -8.40
N SER A 252 8.73 4.34 -8.21
CA SER A 252 9.45 3.68 -7.12
C SER A 252 10.83 3.22 -7.56
N ALA A 253 11.81 3.41 -6.71
CA ALA A 253 13.17 2.89 -6.89
C ALA A 253 13.70 2.28 -5.58
N PRO A 254 14.71 1.41 -5.63
CA PRO A 254 15.53 1.15 -4.45
C PRO A 254 16.25 2.45 -4.02
N PRO A 255 16.62 2.57 -2.73
CA PRO A 255 17.59 3.57 -2.28
C PRO A 255 18.92 3.43 -3.05
N SER A 256 19.58 4.55 -3.32
CA SER A 256 20.94 4.60 -3.90
C SER A 256 21.80 5.63 -3.16
N GLU A 257 23.08 5.72 -3.45
CA GLU A 257 23.99 6.64 -2.74
C GLU A 257 23.56 8.12 -2.87
N ASP A 258 23.08 8.53 -4.06
CA ASP A 258 22.50 9.87 -4.29
C ASP A 258 21.12 10.08 -3.62
N HIS A 259 20.41 8.99 -3.34
CA HIS A 259 19.01 8.98 -2.89
C HIS A 259 18.80 7.91 -1.79
N PRO A 260 19.40 8.08 -0.60
CA PRO A 260 19.27 7.13 0.51
C PRO A 260 17.84 7.13 1.07
N SER A 261 17.47 6.08 1.81
CA SER A 261 16.25 6.14 2.63
C SER A 261 16.57 6.77 3.98
N ASP A 262 15.91 7.88 4.28
CA ASP A 262 15.88 8.43 5.63
C ASP A 262 15.15 7.48 6.61
N ILE A 263 15.47 7.59 7.90
CA ILE A 263 14.63 7.08 8.99
C ILE A 263 13.80 8.24 9.56
N TYR A 264 12.48 8.08 9.54
CA TYR A 264 11.53 9.02 10.12
C TYR A 264 11.20 8.60 11.55
N LEU A 265 11.64 9.39 12.53
CA LEU A 265 11.35 9.21 13.95
C LEU A 265 10.18 10.10 14.35
N TYR A 266 9.04 9.48 14.66
CA TYR A 266 7.84 10.15 15.17
C TYR A 266 7.68 9.91 16.67
N SER A 267 7.42 10.98 17.44
CA SER A 267 7.22 10.92 18.89
C SER A 267 5.96 11.66 19.36
N ASN A 268 5.14 11.00 20.18
CA ASN A 268 4.13 11.66 21.01
C ASN A 268 4.75 12.08 22.35
N TYR A 269 4.72 13.37 22.68
CA TYR A 269 5.10 13.85 24.01
C TYR A 269 3.90 14.46 24.75
N ASN A 270 3.85 14.24 26.07
CA ASN A 270 2.78 14.69 26.98
C ASN A 270 1.34 14.28 26.60
N PHE A 271 0.76 13.28 27.27
CA PHE A 271 -0.61 12.83 26.99
C PHE A 271 -1.74 13.80 27.42
N THR A 272 -1.45 14.93 28.09
CA THR A 272 -2.48 15.94 28.46
C THR A 272 -2.54 17.14 27.50
N ASP A 273 -1.40 17.49 26.90
CA ASP A 273 -1.25 18.47 25.82
C ASP A 273 -0.27 17.85 24.82
N VAL A 274 -0.83 17.15 23.82
CA VAL A 274 -0.08 16.25 22.94
C VAL A 274 0.76 17.03 21.97
N LYS A 275 2.07 17.08 22.24
CA LYS A 275 3.10 17.52 21.32
C LYS A 275 3.49 16.35 20.41
N ARG A 276 3.77 16.67 19.14
CA ARG A 276 4.13 15.72 18.09
C ARG A 276 5.47 16.17 17.54
N GLU A 277 6.46 15.32 17.68
CA GLU A 277 7.81 15.59 17.20
C GLU A 277 8.11 14.64 16.04
N LEU A 278 8.74 15.16 15.00
CA LEU A 278 9.12 14.42 13.81
C LEU A 278 10.54 14.80 13.41
N GLU A 279 11.45 13.86 13.54
CA GLU A 279 12.87 14.03 13.24
C GLU A 279 13.28 13.05 12.14
N ILE A 280 13.95 13.58 11.11
CA ILE A 280 14.43 12.81 9.96
C ILE A 280 15.92 12.55 10.15
N PHE A 281 16.32 11.28 10.10
CA PHE A 281 17.71 10.84 10.20
C PHE A 281 18.18 10.42 8.80
N SER A 282 19.04 11.24 8.18
CA SER A 282 19.56 10.98 6.84
C SER A 282 20.97 10.40 6.91
N PRO A 283 21.20 9.13 6.51
CA PRO A 283 22.54 8.55 6.46
C PRO A 283 23.34 9.19 5.31
N LEU A 284 24.61 9.49 5.56
CA LEU A 284 25.55 9.99 4.55
C LEU A 284 26.42 8.83 4.01
N PRO A 285 26.90 8.90 2.76
CA PRO A 285 27.84 7.90 2.21
C PRO A 285 29.09 7.75 3.10
N ASP A 286 29.71 8.87 3.46
CA ASP A 286 30.95 8.97 4.26
C ASP A 286 30.73 8.78 5.77
N THR A 287 29.96 7.77 6.12
CA THR A 287 29.78 7.15 7.46
C THR A 287 28.92 7.84 8.53
N ASP A 288 28.81 9.17 8.62
CA ASP A 288 27.93 9.84 9.60
C ASP A 288 26.46 9.95 9.12
N PHE A 289 25.57 10.51 9.93
CA PHE A 289 24.17 10.77 9.60
C PHE A 289 23.69 12.13 10.14
N THR A 290 22.90 12.87 9.38
CA THR A 290 22.28 14.12 9.89
C THR A 290 20.98 13.83 10.63
N ILE A 291 20.57 14.71 11.55
CA ILE A 291 19.20 14.75 12.09
C ILE A 291 18.59 16.11 11.74
N GLN A 292 17.38 16.13 11.20
CA GLN A 292 16.61 17.33 10.92
C GLN A 292 15.26 17.30 11.65
N ASP A 293 15.00 18.28 12.51
CA ASP A 293 13.66 18.48 13.10
C ASP A 293 12.71 19.05 12.03
N LYS A 294 11.59 18.36 11.78
CA LYS A 294 10.51 18.77 10.87
C LYS A 294 9.18 18.98 11.61
N SER A 295 9.20 19.04 12.95
CA SER A 295 8.00 19.09 13.78
C SER A 295 7.11 20.29 13.49
N SER A 296 7.71 21.43 13.15
CA SER A 296 7.01 22.66 12.76
C SER A 296 6.49 22.68 11.31
N ALA A 297 6.93 21.75 10.46
CA ALA A 297 6.44 21.62 9.08
C ALA A 297 5.16 20.77 9.00
N MET A 298 4.89 19.93 10.00
CA MET A 298 3.66 19.14 10.07
C MET A 298 2.42 20.03 10.18
N SER A 299 1.48 19.87 9.24
CA SER A 299 0.26 20.65 9.12
C SER A 299 -0.97 19.74 8.95
N GLY A 300 -2.17 20.34 8.95
CA GLY A 300 -3.43 19.62 8.76
C GLY A 300 -4.60 20.28 9.48
N SER A 301 -5.82 19.87 9.14
CA SER A 301 -7.05 20.29 9.85
C SER A 301 -7.29 19.49 11.14
N THR A 302 -6.68 18.31 11.25
CA THR A 302 -6.70 17.43 12.42
C THR A 302 -5.37 16.69 12.49
N PHE A 303 -4.97 16.26 13.69
CA PHE A 303 -3.68 15.62 13.95
C PHE A 303 -3.86 14.32 14.75
N PRO A 304 -2.93 13.35 14.65
CA PRO A 304 -2.97 12.13 15.45
C PRO A 304 -3.10 12.44 16.95
N PRO A 305 -3.93 11.71 17.71
CA PRO A 305 -4.03 11.90 19.15
C PRO A 305 -2.78 11.34 19.87
N GLY A 306 -2.74 11.38 21.20
CA GLY A 306 -1.65 10.77 21.97
C GLY A 306 -1.67 9.24 21.89
N LEU A 307 -1.12 8.68 20.81
CA LEU A 307 -1.08 7.24 20.54
C LEU A 307 -0.07 6.56 21.47
N ARG A 308 -0.50 5.45 22.07
CA ARG A 308 0.29 4.59 22.96
C ARG A 308 0.79 3.39 22.16
N PHE A 309 2.06 3.02 22.37
CA PHE A 309 2.75 1.97 21.59
C PHE A 309 2.57 2.13 20.07
N PRO A 310 2.91 3.30 19.48
CA PRO A 310 2.66 3.54 18.07
C PRO A 310 3.42 2.56 17.17
N THR A 311 2.73 2.03 16.18
CA THR A 311 3.30 1.30 15.04
C THR A 311 3.41 2.23 13.85
N GLY A 312 4.60 2.37 13.30
CA GLY A 312 4.87 3.15 12.09
C GLY A 312 5.09 2.24 10.88
N ALA A 313 4.91 2.80 9.68
CA ALA A 313 5.37 2.24 8.41
C ALA A 313 5.44 3.34 7.34
N ILE A 314 6.17 3.14 6.25
CA ILE A 314 6.15 4.03 5.07
C ILE A 314 5.60 3.25 3.87
N LEU A 315 4.64 3.83 3.16
CA LEU A 315 4.12 3.30 1.88
C LEU A 315 4.03 4.41 0.84
N GLY A 316 4.77 4.27 -0.26
CA GLY A 316 4.97 5.33 -1.24
C GLY A 316 5.46 6.60 -0.54
N ASN A 317 4.73 7.70 -0.74
CA ASN A 317 5.05 9.01 -0.18
C ASN A 317 4.46 9.28 1.22
N HIS A 318 4.01 8.25 1.96
CA HIS A 318 3.25 8.46 3.19
C HIS A 318 3.85 7.73 4.40
N LEU A 319 4.12 8.47 5.46
CA LEU A 319 4.42 7.94 6.79
C LEU A 319 3.10 7.61 7.50
N ILE A 320 2.80 6.32 7.65
CA ILE A 320 1.63 5.80 8.37
C ILE A 320 1.99 5.63 9.84
N ILE A 321 1.20 6.21 10.74
CA ILE A 321 1.29 5.99 12.19
C ILE A 321 -0.06 5.47 12.69
N ALA A 322 -0.05 4.34 13.39
CA ALA A 322 -1.22 3.77 14.04
C ALA A 322 -0.93 3.43 15.51
N GLY A 323 -1.97 3.35 16.34
CA GLY A 323 -1.80 2.96 17.75
C GLY A 323 -3.07 3.08 18.58
N THR A 324 -2.97 2.68 19.85
CA THR A 324 -4.09 2.75 20.79
C THR A 324 -4.22 4.15 21.38
N TYR A 325 -5.40 4.78 21.22
CA TYR A 325 -5.76 6.03 21.88
C TYR A 325 -6.78 5.77 22.99
N LEU A 326 -6.47 6.22 24.20
CA LEU A 326 -7.31 6.12 25.40
C LEU A 326 -7.46 7.49 26.05
N ALA A 327 -8.69 8.01 26.05
CA ALA A 327 -9.12 9.19 26.80
C ALA A 327 -10.40 8.87 27.59
N HIS A 328 -10.73 9.69 28.59
CA HIS A 328 -11.88 9.45 29.49
C HIS A 328 -13.24 9.37 28.80
N SER A 329 -13.39 9.99 27.62
CA SER A 329 -14.64 10.01 26.83
C SER A 329 -14.60 9.14 25.57
N TYR A 330 -13.43 8.69 25.13
CA TYR A 330 -13.28 7.98 23.86
C TYR A 330 -12.05 7.06 23.86
N GLN A 331 -12.26 5.84 23.34
CA GLN A 331 -11.24 4.81 23.19
C GLN A 331 -11.27 4.28 21.76
N SER A 332 -10.10 4.12 21.12
CA SER A 332 -10.02 3.58 19.75
C SER A 332 -8.61 3.06 19.45
N PHE A 333 -8.49 2.18 18.45
CA PHE A 333 -7.26 2.07 17.69
C PHE A 333 -7.37 3.02 16.49
N SER A 334 -6.45 3.98 16.42
CA SER A 334 -6.47 5.09 15.47
C SER A 334 -5.34 4.93 14.44
N ILE A 335 -5.61 5.32 13.19
CA ILE A 335 -4.69 5.21 12.06
C ILE A 335 -4.61 6.57 11.36
N TRP A 336 -3.40 7.03 11.09
CA TRP A 336 -3.09 8.32 10.49
C TRP A 336 -2.00 8.14 9.44
N ALA A 337 -1.98 9.02 8.44
CA ALA A 337 -0.89 9.14 7.50
C ALA A 337 -0.47 10.60 7.36
N LEU A 338 0.84 10.82 7.23
CA LEU A 338 1.44 12.09 6.87
C LEU A 338 1.97 11.94 5.44
N ASP A 339 1.49 12.77 4.51
CA ASP A 339 2.12 12.91 3.19
C ASP A 339 3.48 13.62 3.37
N LEU A 340 4.56 12.96 2.96
CA LEU A 340 5.94 13.40 3.18
C LEU A 340 6.38 14.55 2.26
N THR A 341 5.64 14.84 1.18
CA THR A 341 5.91 16.01 0.32
C THR A 341 5.15 17.24 0.78
N THR A 342 3.86 17.11 1.10
CA THR A 342 3.05 18.27 1.56
C THR A 342 3.12 18.52 3.07
N MET A 343 3.62 17.55 3.85
CA MET A 343 3.62 17.55 5.30
C MET A 343 2.21 17.70 5.92
N ILE A 344 1.18 17.24 5.22
CA ILE A 344 -0.23 17.29 5.66
C ILE A 344 -0.64 15.95 6.30
N TRP A 345 -1.18 16.01 7.52
CA TRP A 345 -1.82 14.87 8.19
C TRP A 345 -3.22 14.58 7.64
N MET A 346 -3.48 13.29 7.39
CA MET A 346 -4.81 12.74 7.13
C MET A 346 -5.13 11.57 8.07
N ARG A 347 -6.39 11.47 8.48
CA ARG A 347 -6.92 10.35 9.25
C ARG A 347 -7.37 9.23 8.30
N ILE A 348 -7.01 7.98 8.62
CA ILE A 348 -7.53 6.79 7.93
C ILE A 348 -8.59 6.17 8.83
N ASP A 349 -9.85 6.24 8.42
CA ASP A 349 -10.96 5.64 9.16
C ASP A 349 -11.20 4.18 8.71
N PRO A 350 -10.86 3.18 9.55
CA PRO A 350 -11.09 1.76 9.23
C PRO A 350 -12.58 1.35 9.34
N GLY A 351 -13.44 2.23 9.84
CA GLY A 351 -14.88 1.96 10.01
C GLY A 351 -15.19 0.88 11.04
N LYS A 352 -16.34 0.22 10.85
CA LYS A 352 -16.97 -0.69 11.83
C LYS A 352 -16.16 -1.95 12.15
N ALA A 353 -15.12 -2.25 11.37
CA ALA A 353 -14.24 -3.38 11.62
C ALA A 353 -13.40 -3.20 12.89
N VAL A 354 -13.04 -1.95 13.23
CA VAL A 354 -12.10 -1.59 14.31
C VAL A 354 -12.73 -0.62 15.34
N GLU A 355 -13.96 -0.14 15.07
CA GLU A 355 -14.78 0.68 15.98
C GLU A 355 -15.03 0.03 17.35
N SER A 356 -15.01 -1.30 17.43
CA SER A 356 -15.13 -2.08 18.66
C SER A 356 -14.17 -3.27 18.68
N GLY A 357 -13.96 -3.85 19.87
CA GLY A 357 -12.92 -4.84 20.12
C GLY A 357 -11.70 -4.25 20.85
N SER A 358 -10.65 -5.05 20.97
CA SER A 358 -9.34 -4.67 21.51
C SER A 358 -8.28 -4.87 20.42
N TRP A 359 -7.66 -3.77 19.97
CA TRP A 359 -6.73 -3.73 18.85
C TRP A 359 -5.47 -2.95 19.27
N PHE A 360 -4.27 -3.45 18.93
CA PHE A 360 -3.02 -2.95 19.52
C PHE A 360 -1.79 -2.95 18.59
N ARG A 361 -1.76 -3.74 17.51
CA ARG A 361 -0.60 -3.82 16.61
C ARG A 361 -1.04 -3.63 15.16
N GLY A 362 -0.54 -2.58 14.53
CA GLY A 362 -0.57 -2.43 13.08
C GLY A 362 0.69 -3.01 12.41
N CYS A 363 0.57 -3.49 11.18
CA CYS A 363 1.71 -3.72 10.28
C CYS A 363 1.32 -3.40 8.82
N LEU A 364 2.32 -3.11 8.00
CA LEU A 364 2.15 -2.81 6.58
C LEU A 364 2.50 -4.05 5.74
N TRP A 365 1.61 -4.43 4.84
CA TRP A 365 1.90 -5.30 3.70
C TRP A 365 2.01 -4.42 2.45
N ALA A 366 3.24 -4.06 2.09
CA ALA A 366 3.52 -3.04 1.09
C ALA A 366 3.11 -3.47 -0.33
N GLU A 367 3.48 -4.70 -0.72
CA GLU A 367 3.22 -5.28 -2.05
C GLU A 367 1.74 -5.22 -2.46
N ALA A 368 0.84 -5.43 -1.49
CA ALA A 368 -0.60 -5.42 -1.72
C ALA A 368 -1.28 -4.07 -1.39
N ASN A 369 -0.51 -3.05 -0.98
CA ASN A 369 -1.00 -1.76 -0.46
C ASN A 369 -2.03 -1.91 0.69
N LYS A 370 -1.73 -2.71 1.73
CA LYS A 370 -2.67 -2.98 2.84
C LYS A 370 -2.05 -2.78 4.22
N PHE A 371 -2.84 -2.26 5.15
CA PHE A 371 -2.49 -2.18 6.56
C PHE A 371 -3.28 -3.23 7.34
N LEU A 372 -2.59 -4.12 8.06
CA LEU A 372 -3.21 -5.14 8.89
C LEU A 372 -3.15 -4.73 10.35
N ILE A 373 -4.20 -5.07 11.11
CA ILE A 373 -4.37 -4.65 12.50
C ILE A 373 -4.78 -5.89 13.30
N PHE A 374 -3.96 -6.27 14.29
CA PHE A 374 -4.19 -7.45 15.12
C PHE A 374 -4.85 -7.10 16.45
N GLY A 375 -5.71 -8.00 16.90
CA GLY A 375 -6.58 -7.78 18.05
C GLY A 375 -7.53 -8.93 18.34
N ASN A 376 -8.43 -8.67 19.28
CA ASN A 376 -9.63 -9.46 19.51
C ASN A 376 -10.87 -8.58 19.27
N ARG A 377 -11.65 -8.90 18.23
CA ARG A 377 -12.89 -8.17 17.90
C ARG A 377 -13.94 -8.20 19.02
N VAL A 378 -13.85 -9.15 19.96
CA VAL A 378 -14.76 -9.31 21.12
C VAL A 378 -14.12 -8.80 22.42
N GLY A 379 -12.87 -8.31 22.39
CA GLY A 379 -12.16 -7.79 23.56
C GLY A 379 -12.64 -6.39 23.98
N ASN A 380 -12.28 -5.97 25.19
CA ASN A 380 -12.47 -4.58 25.64
C ASN A 380 -11.10 -3.89 25.67
N LEU A 381 -10.92 -2.90 24.79
CA LEU A 381 -9.67 -2.17 24.60
C LEU A 381 -9.05 -1.65 25.92
N VAL A 382 -9.86 -1.17 26.87
CA VAL A 382 -9.35 -0.65 28.15
C VAL A 382 -8.95 -1.77 29.11
N ASP A 383 -9.77 -2.81 29.28
CA ASP A 383 -9.45 -3.94 30.16
C ASP A 383 -8.24 -4.71 29.65
N ASP A 384 -8.21 -5.00 28.34
CA ASP A 384 -7.10 -5.70 27.71
C ASP A 384 -5.82 -4.85 27.72
N TYR A 385 -5.88 -3.52 27.48
CA TYR A 385 -4.71 -2.65 27.62
C TYR A 385 -4.17 -2.63 29.05
N ASN A 386 -5.05 -2.43 30.05
CA ASN A 386 -4.66 -2.38 31.47
C ASN A 386 -4.03 -3.70 31.95
N ARG A 387 -4.53 -4.83 31.44
CA ARG A 387 -4.00 -6.18 31.73
C ARG A 387 -2.87 -6.62 30.78
N ARG A 388 -2.53 -5.79 29.78
CA ARG A 388 -1.58 -6.06 28.68
C ARG A 388 -1.91 -7.34 27.87
N LEU A 389 -3.20 -7.66 27.71
CA LEU A 389 -3.74 -8.85 27.03
C LEU A 389 -3.76 -8.69 25.50
N LEU A 390 -2.58 -8.59 24.88
CA LEU A 390 -2.45 -8.51 23.43
C LEU A 390 -2.83 -9.88 22.82
N SER A 391 -3.78 -9.90 21.88
CA SER A 391 -4.35 -11.13 21.27
C SER A 391 -4.20 -11.14 19.75
N TRP A 392 -3.85 -12.30 19.21
CA TRP A 392 -3.68 -12.53 17.78
C TRP A 392 -4.89 -13.21 17.13
N ASP A 393 -6.02 -13.31 17.85
CA ASP A 393 -7.23 -14.06 17.47
C ASP A 393 -7.90 -13.54 16.18
N HIS A 394 -7.78 -12.24 15.91
CA HIS A 394 -8.41 -11.56 14.77
C HIS A 394 -7.44 -10.61 14.09
N VAL A 395 -7.68 -10.43 12.79
CA VAL A 395 -7.01 -9.42 11.98
C VAL A 395 -8.06 -8.60 11.22
N ALA A 396 -7.90 -7.28 11.24
CA ALA A 396 -8.60 -6.35 10.36
C ALA A 396 -7.64 -5.87 9.27
N VAL A 397 -8.09 -5.86 8.02
CA VAL A 397 -7.29 -5.50 6.84
C VAL A 397 -7.89 -4.26 6.20
N VAL A 398 -7.10 -3.17 6.14
CA VAL A 398 -7.45 -1.89 5.52
C VAL A 398 -6.77 -1.79 4.15
N ASP A 399 -7.56 -1.56 3.10
CA ASP A 399 -7.09 -1.21 1.76
C ASP A 399 -6.61 0.26 1.75
N LEU A 400 -5.29 0.47 1.66
CA LEU A 400 -4.68 1.81 1.65
C LEU A 400 -4.80 2.51 0.28
N GLU A 401 -4.77 1.73 -0.81
CA GLU A 401 -4.91 2.25 -2.17
C GLU A 401 -6.29 2.93 -2.34
N ALA A 402 -7.33 2.41 -1.67
CA ALA A 402 -8.65 3.05 -1.60
C ALA A 402 -8.69 4.39 -0.84
N PHE A 403 -7.61 4.82 -0.18
CA PHE A 403 -7.40 6.18 0.35
C PHE A 403 -6.46 7.02 -0.52
N GLY A 404 -5.77 6.42 -1.50
CA GLY A 404 -4.73 7.07 -2.30
C GLY A 404 -3.32 6.85 -1.77
N ILE A 405 -3.14 5.94 -0.81
CA ILE A 405 -1.86 5.62 -0.19
C ILE A 405 -1.40 4.28 -0.76
N TYR A 406 -0.44 4.31 -1.68
CA TYR A 406 0.04 3.12 -2.39
C TYR A 406 1.47 3.35 -2.87
N GLN A 407 2.23 2.27 -3.07
CA GLN A 407 3.53 2.34 -3.72
C GLN A 407 3.34 2.64 -5.22
N PRO A 408 3.99 3.67 -5.80
CA PRO A 408 4.02 3.86 -7.26
C PRO A 408 4.65 2.66 -7.97
N PRO A 409 4.34 2.42 -9.26
CA PRO A 409 5.04 1.42 -10.06
C PRO A 409 6.56 1.68 -10.08
N PRO A 410 7.39 0.62 -10.11
CA PRO A 410 8.83 0.78 -10.29
C PRO A 410 9.17 1.24 -11.71
N ILE A 411 10.29 1.94 -11.86
CA ILE A 411 10.84 2.27 -13.17
C ILE A 411 11.45 1.02 -13.83
N THR A 412 11.24 0.88 -15.14
CA THR A 412 11.69 -0.28 -15.94
C THR A 412 12.71 0.09 -17.04
N LEU A 413 12.73 1.36 -17.44
CA LEU A 413 13.70 1.98 -18.33
C LEU A 413 13.92 3.40 -17.81
N ASP A 414 15.17 3.87 -17.74
CA ASP A 414 15.50 5.22 -17.28
C ASP A 414 14.82 6.30 -18.14
N ILE A 415 14.62 7.51 -17.59
CA ILE A 415 13.93 8.62 -18.27
C ILE A 415 14.50 8.89 -19.68
N THR A 416 15.82 8.87 -19.83
CA THR A 416 16.52 9.03 -21.11
C THR A 416 16.27 7.87 -22.09
N MET A 417 16.14 6.63 -21.59
CA MET A 417 15.77 5.47 -22.41
C MET A 417 14.29 5.49 -22.82
N GLN A 418 13.40 6.03 -21.98
CA GLN A 418 12.00 6.30 -22.33
C GLN A 418 11.93 7.31 -23.49
N GLU A 419 12.67 8.42 -23.40
CA GLU A 419 12.77 9.42 -24.48
C GLU A 419 13.36 8.86 -25.79
N LEU A 420 14.43 8.07 -25.71
CA LEU A 420 15.05 7.43 -26.87
C LEU A 420 14.07 6.43 -27.54
N GLY A 421 13.33 5.67 -26.73
CA GLY A 421 12.30 4.76 -27.21
C GLY A 421 11.16 5.49 -27.92
N LEU A 422 10.67 6.61 -27.36
CA LEU A 422 9.63 7.42 -28.02
C LEU A 422 10.12 7.98 -29.36
N ALA A 423 11.35 8.52 -29.39
CA ALA A 423 11.94 9.05 -30.62
C ALA A 423 12.08 7.99 -31.72
N ALA A 424 12.47 6.75 -31.37
CA ALA A 424 12.58 5.66 -32.35
C ALA A 424 11.22 5.29 -33.00
N LEU A 425 10.10 5.46 -32.28
CA LEU A 425 8.75 5.28 -32.82
C LEU A 425 8.35 6.46 -33.72
N GLU A 426 8.57 7.70 -33.27
CA GLU A 426 8.15 8.90 -34.02
C GLU A 426 8.98 9.14 -35.28
N GLU A 427 10.31 8.95 -35.21
CA GLU A 427 11.24 9.01 -36.36
C GLU A 427 11.20 7.73 -37.23
N ARG A 428 10.36 6.75 -36.87
CA ARG A 428 10.09 5.49 -37.61
C ARG A 428 11.35 4.66 -37.89
N VAL A 429 12.23 4.59 -36.90
CA VAL A 429 13.52 3.91 -37.00
C VAL A 429 13.32 2.41 -36.76
N VAL A 430 13.94 1.58 -37.61
CA VAL A 430 13.84 0.10 -37.58
C VAL A 430 12.39 -0.44 -37.68
N THR A 431 11.49 0.27 -38.38
CA THR A 431 10.11 -0.22 -38.57
C THR A 431 10.01 -1.23 -39.72
N ASP A 432 9.65 -2.47 -39.42
CA ASP A 432 9.47 -3.57 -40.38
C ASP A 432 8.01 -4.07 -40.46
N PHE A 433 7.10 -3.44 -39.71
CA PHE A 433 5.72 -3.88 -39.51
C PHE A 433 4.76 -2.69 -39.38
N GLU A 434 3.46 -2.93 -39.59
CA GLU A 434 2.41 -1.93 -39.43
C GLU A 434 1.32 -2.43 -38.48
N ILE A 435 0.81 -1.57 -37.58
CA ILE A 435 -0.52 -1.78 -36.99
C ILE A 435 -1.54 -0.94 -37.76
N ILE A 436 -2.64 -1.58 -38.16
CA ILE A 436 -3.78 -0.98 -38.83
C ILE A 436 -4.90 -0.83 -37.80
N CYS A 437 -5.35 0.40 -37.59
CA CYS A 437 -6.37 0.77 -36.62
C CYS A 437 -7.78 0.56 -37.19
N ASP A 438 -8.81 0.60 -36.33
CA ASP A 438 -10.22 0.49 -36.73
C ASP A 438 -10.65 1.61 -37.70
N ASP A 439 -10.09 2.82 -37.52
CA ASP A 439 -10.29 3.97 -38.43
C ASP A 439 -9.47 3.88 -39.75
N GLY A 440 -8.86 2.74 -40.03
CA GLY A 440 -8.06 2.46 -41.23
C GLY A 440 -6.68 3.12 -41.25
N ARG A 441 -6.32 3.92 -40.23
CA ARG A 441 -4.98 4.54 -40.14
C ARG A 441 -3.92 3.49 -39.84
N LYS A 442 -2.71 3.75 -40.32
CA LYS A 442 -1.54 2.86 -40.14
C LYS A 442 -0.50 3.50 -39.23
N ILE A 443 0.12 2.69 -38.39
CA ILE A 443 1.27 3.08 -37.56
C ILE A 443 2.42 2.10 -37.82
N SER A 444 3.52 2.61 -38.38
CA SER A 444 4.74 1.84 -38.62
C SER A 444 5.45 1.55 -37.28
N CYS A 445 5.90 0.32 -37.08
CA CYS A 445 6.54 -0.12 -35.83
C CYS A 445 7.55 -1.27 -36.09
N SER A 446 8.37 -1.57 -35.09
CA SER A 446 9.26 -2.73 -35.10
C SER A 446 8.56 -3.96 -34.53
N ARG A 447 8.47 -5.05 -35.31
CA ARG A 447 7.83 -6.31 -34.90
C ARG A 447 8.52 -6.96 -33.70
N LYS A 448 9.85 -6.78 -33.58
CA LYS A 448 10.66 -7.33 -32.49
C LYS A 448 10.30 -6.71 -31.14
N ILE A 449 10.12 -5.38 -31.08
CA ILE A 449 9.70 -4.67 -29.86
C ILE A 449 8.33 -5.17 -29.37
N LEU A 450 7.41 -5.47 -30.30
CA LEU A 450 6.11 -6.07 -29.96
C LEU A 450 6.27 -7.49 -29.40
N GLU A 451 7.11 -8.35 -29.98
CA GLU A 451 7.33 -9.70 -29.44
C GLU A 451 7.99 -9.72 -28.07
N GLU A 452 8.96 -8.83 -27.83
CA GLU A 452 9.67 -8.77 -26.55
C GLU A 452 8.81 -8.22 -25.42
N ARG A 453 7.85 -7.32 -25.73
CA ARG A 453 7.12 -6.54 -24.73
C ARG A 453 5.60 -6.78 -24.71
N TRP A 454 5.07 -7.60 -25.62
CA TRP A 454 3.67 -8.02 -25.67
C TRP A 454 3.55 -9.54 -25.84
N SER A 455 3.47 -10.25 -24.71
CA SER A 455 3.36 -11.71 -24.63
C SER A 455 2.29 -12.29 -25.56
N TRP A 456 1.07 -11.73 -25.54
CA TRP A 456 -0.03 -12.17 -26.39
C TRP A 456 0.30 -12.10 -27.89
N PHE A 457 1.01 -11.06 -28.34
CA PHE A 457 1.42 -10.90 -29.74
C PHE A 457 2.51 -11.90 -30.13
N LYS A 458 3.49 -12.13 -29.25
CA LYS A 458 4.49 -13.20 -29.42
C LYS A 458 3.83 -14.58 -29.54
N ASP A 459 2.81 -14.84 -28.74
CA ASP A 459 2.00 -16.06 -28.79
C ASP A 459 1.22 -16.21 -30.10
N GLN A 460 0.53 -15.15 -30.55
CA GLN A 460 -0.18 -15.20 -31.84
C GLN A 460 0.79 -15.40 -33.01
N ARG A 461 1.93 -14.70 -33.03
CA ARG A 461 2.94 -14.88 -34.06
C ARG A 461 3.53 -16.29 -34.01
N SER A 462 3.82 -16.85 -32.84
CA SER A 462 4.32 -18.23 -32.71
C SER A 462 3.35 -19.26 -33.30
N ARG A 463 2.04 -19.14 -32.99
CA ARG A 463 0.97 -20.00 -33.54
C ARG A 463 0.81 -19.82 -35.05
N PHE A 464 0.89 -18.58 -35.54
CA PHE A 464 0.86 -18.29 -36.97
C PHE A 464 2.04 -18.94 -37.70
N LEU A 465 3.27 -18.79 -37.17
CA LEU A 465 4.49 -19.33 -37.77
C LEU A 465 4.48 -20.87 -37.78
N GLN A 466 3.97 -21.51 -36.71
CA GLN A 466 3.74 -22.95 -36.68
C GLN A 466 2.77 -23.40 -37.77
N THR A 467 1.65 -22.69 -37.94
CA THR A 467 0.65 -22.95 -38.99
C THR A 467 1.24 -22.76 -40.39
N ALA A 468 2.02 -21.68 -40.60
CA ALA A 468 2.68 -21.39 -41.87
C ALA A 468 3.72 -22.47 -42.24
N LYS A 469 4.48 -22.97 -41.26
CA LYS A 469 5.41 -24.09 -41.45
C LYS A 469 4.69 -25.39 -41.82
N GLN A 470 3.62 -25.75 -41.11
CA GLN A 470 2.80 -26.93 -41.46
C GLN A 470 2.16 -26.80 -42.84
N THR A 471 1.80 -25.59 -43.26
CA THR A 471 1.27 -25.30 -44.61
C THR A 471 2.36 -25.44 -45.67
N LEU A 472 3.58 -24.97 -45.42
CA LEU A 472 4.74 -25.21 -46.30
C LEU A 472 5.05 -26.70 -46.46
N GLU A 473 5.02 -27.46 -45.37
CA GLU A 473 5.28 -28.92 -45.35
C GLU A 473 4.20 -29.74 -46.06
N THR A 474 3.02 -29.17 -46.31
CA THR A 474 1.88 -29.83 -46.99
C THR A 474 1.56 -29.28 -48.38
N LEU A 475 2.22 -28.19 -48.81
CA LEU A 475 2.07 -27.63 -50.16
C LEU A 475 2.82 -28.50 -51.20
N PRO A 476 2.20 -28.87 -52.33
CA PRO A 476 2.87 -29.64 -53.36
C PRO A 476 3.99 -28.82 -54.02
N THR A 477 5.22 -29.34 -53.98
CA THR A 477 6.40 -28.69 -54.55
C THR A 477 6.32 -28.63 -56.07
N SER A 478 5.94 -27.47 -56.61
CA SER A 478 6.02 -27.19 -58.05
C SER A 478 7.47 -27.17 -58.53
N SER A 479 7.74 -27.69 -59.73
CA SER A 479 9.05 -27.61 -60.39
C SER A 479 9.50 -26.18 -60.73
N MET A 480 8.60 -25.20 -60.60
CA MET A 480 8.87 -23.77 -60.74
C MET A 480 9.28 -23.09 -59.41
N HIS A 481 9.53 -23.84 -58.33
CA HIS A 481 9.82 -23.26 -57.01
C HIS A 481 11.23 -22.66 -56.92
N ILE A 482 11.31 -21.35 -57.14
CA ILE A 482 12.53 -20.55 -56.89
C ILE A 482 12.78 -20.48 -55.38
N GLY A 483 13.95 -20.97 -54.94
CA GLY A 483 14.40 -20.92 -53.55
C GLY A 483 14.73 -19.49 -53.07
N LEU A 484 14.79 -19.30 -51.76
CA LEU A 484 15.11 -17.99 -51.16
C LEU A 484 16.59 -17.64 -51.41
N PRO A 485 16.93 -16.40 -51.82
CA PRO A 485 18.32 -15.97 -51.97
C PRO A 485 19.10 -16.09 -50.66
N GLU A 486 20.34 -16.58 -50.73
CA GLU A 486 21.29 -16.53 -49.62
C GLU A 486 21.52 -15.08 -49.18
N VAL A 487 21.63 -14.85 -47.87
CA VAL A 487 21.87 -13.52 -47.29
C VAL A 487 23.20 -13.57 -46.55
N PRO A 488 24.18 -12.70 -46.86
CA PRO A 488 25.45 -12.66 -46.16
C PRO A 488 25.26 -12.48 -44.65
N GLY A 489 25.96 -13.30 -43.85
CA GLY A 489 26.02 -13.15 -42.39
C GLY A 489 25.04 -14.00 -41.57
N THR A 490 24.19 -14.84 -42.17
CA THR A 490 23.41 -15.81 -41.39
C THR A 490 24.31 -16.92 -40.83
N ALA A 491 24.62 -16.87 -39.54
CA ALA A 491 25.40 -17.90 -38.86
C ALA A 491 24.66 -19.25 -38.88
N SER A 492 25.39 -20.33 -39.15
CA SER A 492 24.85 -21.70 -39.18
C SER A 492 24.62 -22.22 -37.76
N GLY A 493 23.38 -22.11 -37.25
CA GLY A 493 23.04 -22.65 -35.94
C GLY A 493 21.54 -22.63 -35.62
N GLU A 494 20.95 -21.45 -35.48
CA GLU A 494 19.67 -21.28 -34.77
C GLU A 494 18.59 -20.60 -35.63
N GLU A 495 17.36 -21.09 -35.45
CA GLU A 495 16.10 -20.78 -36.17
C GLU A 495 16.07 -21.04 -37.71
N PRO A 496 15.07 -21.79 -38.22
CA PRO A 496 14.90 -21.98 -39.65
C PRO A 496 14.38 -20.68 -40.31
N ARG A 497 15.15 -20.15 -41.26
CA ARG A 497 14.82 -18.89 -41.97
C ARG A 497 13.46 -18.96 -42.66
N ILE A 498 12.50 -18.23 -42.10
CA ILE A 498 11.09 -18.22 -42.52
C ILE A 498 10.92 -17.44 -43.83
N ASP A 499 10.03 -17.91 -44.70
CA ASP A 499 9.75 -17.27 -45.99
C ASP A 499 9.21 -15.83 -45.83
N PRO A 500 9.88 -14.80 -46.37
CA PRO A 500 9.40 -13.42 -46.34
C PRO A 500 8.00 -13.24 -46.99
N ARG A 501 7.60 -14.12 -47.91
CA ARG A 501 6.27 -14.12 -48.56
C ARG A 501 5.15 -14.53 -47.59
N LEU A 502 5.46 -15.35 -46.59
CA LEU A 502 4.52 -15.83 -45.57
C LEU A 502 4.64 -15.06 -44.25
N THR A 503 5.63 -14.17 -44.12
CA THR A 503 5.85 -13.35 -42.93
C THR A 503 4.83 -12.20 -42.89
N PRO A 504 3.97 -12.09 -41.86
CA PRO A 504 2.99 -11.02 -41.77
C PRO A 504 3.67 -9.65 -41.72
N ARG A 505 3.18 -8.70 -42.53
CA ARG A 505 3.69 -7.32 -42.57
C ARG A 505 2.79 -6.30 -41.87
N ALA A 506 1.56 -6.67 -41.54
CA ALA A 506 0.64 -5.85 -40.77
C ALA A 506 -0.19 -6.68 -39.78
N PHE A 507 -0.70 -6.01 -38.75
CA PHE A 507 -1.67 -6.52 -37.77
C PHE A 507 -2.85 -5.55 -37.64
N HIS A 508 -4.08 -6.05 -37.61
CA HIS A 508 -5.26 -5.21 -37.38
C HIS A 508 -5.62 -5.20 -35.89
N LEU A 509 -5.72 -4.02 -35.29
CA LEU A 509 -6.23 -3.81 -33.94
C LEU A 509 -7.58 -3.10 -34.01
N SER A 510 -8.58 -3.61 -33.27
CA SER A 510 -9.95 -3.09 -33.21
C SER A 510 -10.10 -1.77 -32.44
N GLU A 511 -9.05 -0.97 -32.38
CA GLU A 511 -8.96 0.24 -31.59
C GLU A 511 -8.69 1.45 -32.51
N PRO A 512 -9.27 2.63 -32.22
CA PRO A 512 -9.05 3.82 -33.03
C PRO A 512 -7.64 4.37 -32.80
N TYR A 513 -7.10 5.09 -33.80
CA TYR A 513 -5.71 5.53 -33.84
C TYR A 513 -5.14 6.14 -32.55
N PRO A 514 -5.84 7.02 -31.80
CA PRO A 514 -5.29 7.60 -30.57
C PRO A 514 -4.99 6.56 -29.47
N ILE A 515 -5.77 5.48 -29.41
CA ILE A 515 -5.58 4.40 -28.44
C ILE A 515 -4.45 3.47 -28.87
N THR A 516 -4.46 3.07 -30.15
CA THR A 516 -3.41 2.22 -30.74
C THR A 516 -2.03 2.90 -30.65
N LEU A 517 -1.96 4.21 -30.90
CA LEU A 517 -0.75 5.01 -30.74
C LEU A 517 -0.30 5.06 -29.27
N ALA A 518 -1.21 5.31 -28.33
CA ALA A 518 -0.87 5.37 -26.90
C ALA A 518 -0.37 4.03 -26.34
N LEU A 519 -0.88 2.90 -26.86
CA LEU A 519 -0.42 1.54 -26.55
C LEU A 519 0.96 1.26 -27.18
N LEU A 520 1.19 1.66 -28.44
CA LEU A 520 2.50 1.57 -29.09
C LEU A 520 3.57 2.42 -28.40
N GLN A 521 3.23 3.64 -28.00
CA GLN A 521 4.10 4.51 -27.19
C GLN A 521 4.49 3.83 -25.87
N TYR A 522 3.56 3.12 -25.21
CA TYR A 522 3.90 2.31 -24.05
C TYR A 522 4.85 1.15 -24.40
N PHE A 523 4.64 0.43 -25.51
CA PHE A 523 5.56 -0.67 -25.87
C PHE A 523 6.98 -0.17 -26.16
N TYR A 524 7.17 1.02 -26.72
CA TYR A 524 8.51 1.59 -26.94
C TYR A 524 9.16 2.16 -25.66
N THR A 525 8.38 2.79 -24.78
CA THR A 525 8.91 3.49 -23.58
C THR A 525 8.85 2.69 -22.27
N THR A 526 8.03 1.63 -22.22
CA THR A 526 7.60 0.92 -20.99
C THR A 526 6.96 1.80 -19.92
N ALA A 527 6.51 3.00 -20.30
CA ALA A 527 5.99 4.04 -19.40
C ALA A 527 4.78 4.77 -20.02
N LEU A 528 4.18 5.69 -19.25
CA LEU A 528 3.18 6.64 -19.74
C LEU A 528 3.81 8.04 -19.68
N VAL A 529 4.27 8.54 -20.83
CA VAL A 529 5.07 9.78 -20.95
C VAL A 529 4.43 10.86 -21.81
N THR A 530 3.51 10.53 -22.72
CA THR A 530 2.93 11.52 -23.64
C THR A 530 1.65 12.15 -23.07
N PRO A 531 1.33 13.43 -23.39
CA PRO A 531 0.03 14.03 -23.05
C PRO A 531 -1.18 13.23 -23.53
N LEU A 532 -1.02 12.53 -24.66
CA LEU A 532 -2.04 11.63 -25.21
C LEU A 532 -2.33 10.47 -24.25
N GLN A 533 -1.29 9.78 -23.76
CA GLN A 533 -1.44 8.67 -22.83
C GLN A 533 -2.15 9.07 -21.53
N HIS A 534 -1.96 10.30 -21.05
CA HIS A 534 -2.60 10.82 -19.82
C HIS A 534 -4.02 11.37 -20.01
N ALA A 535 -4.53 11.43 -21.24
CA ALA A 535 -5.90 11.88 -21.48
C ALA A 535 -6.93 10.91 -20.85
N PRO A 536 -7.95 11.36 -20.09
CA PRO A 536 -8.80 10.46 -19.31
C PRO A 536 -9.52 9.36 -20.11
N ALA A 537 -9.90 9.63 -21.37
CA ALA A 537 -10.49 8.63 -22.27
C ALA A 537 -9.46 7.59 -22.75
N VAL A 538 -8.20 8.00 -22.95
CA VAL A 538 -7.10 7.13 -23.36
C VAL A 538 -6.68 6.24 -22.19
N LEU A 539 -6.47 6.80 -21.00
CA LEU A 539 -6.25 6.03 -19.76
C LEU A 539 -7.36 4.99 -19.52
N SER A 540 -8.61 5.37 -19.78
CA SER A 540 -9.76 4.47 -19.63
C SER A 540 -9.65 3.24 -20.54
N GLN A 541 -9.41 3.44 -21.83
CA GLN A 541 -9.30 2.33 -22.79
C GLN A 541 -7.99 1.55 -22.62
N LEU A 542 -6.88 2.21 -22.25
CA LEU A 542 -5.64 1.53 -21.89
C LEU A 542 -5.81 0.60 -20.69
N LEU A 543 -6.63 0.94 -19.68
CA LEU A 543 -6.89 0.02 -18.56
C LEU A 543 -7.66 -1.24 -19.02
N VAL A 544 -8.62 -1.07 -19.92
CA VAL A 544 -9.36 -2.19 -20.54
C VAL A 544 -8.39 -3.08 -21.31
N LEU A 545 -7.61 -2.51 -22.25
CA LEU A 545 -6.65 -3.25 -23.06
C LEU A 545 -5.56 -3.94 -22.23
N ALA A 546 -5.03 -3.27 -21.21
CA ALA A 546 -4.05 -3.86 -20.31
C ALA A 546 -4.63 -5.03 -19.50
N THR A 547 -5.92 -4.98 -19.14
CA THR A 547 -6.63 -6.08 -18.50
C THR A 547 -6.90 -7.23 -19.50
N THR A 548 -7.35 -6.92 -20.71
CA THR A 548 -7.69 -7.89 -21.77
C THR A 548 -6.48 -8.64 -22.33
N TYR A 549 -5.31 -7.99 -22.38
CA TYR A 549 -4.05 -8.61 -22.80
C TYR A 549 -3.12 -8.98 -21.63
N GLU A 550 -3.62 -8.95 -20.40
CA GLU A 550 -2.92 -9.37 -19.16
C GLU A 550 -1.59 -8.62 -18.89
N ILE A 551 -1.44 -7.40 -19.43
CA ILE A 551 -0.24 -6.57 -19.33
C ILE A 551 -0.16 -5.91 -17.95
N SER A 552 0.35 -6.66 -16.97
CA SER A 552 0.34 -6.28 -15.55
C SER A 552 1.06 -4.95 -15.25
N HIS A 553 2.18 -4.68 -15.92
CA HIS A 553 2.93 -3.42 -15.76
C HIS A 553 2.12 -2.21 -16.23
N LEU A 554 1.57 -2.25 -17.45
CA LEU A 554 0.67 -1.21 -17.98
C LEU A 554 -0.56 -1.01 -17.07
N THR A 555 -1.16 -2.10 -16.57
CA THR A 555 -2.26 -2.02 -15.60
C THR A 555 -1.85 -1.28 -14.32
N SER A 556 -0.61 -1.43 -13.85
CA SER A 556 -0.09 -0.70 -12.69
C SER A 556 0.11 0.80 -12.99
N LEU A 557 0.69 1.13 -14.15
CA LEU A 557 0.94 2.50 -14.62
C LEU A 557 -0.36 3.27 -14.84
N VAL A 558 -1.33 2.66 -15.53
CA VAL A 558 -2.63 3.28 -15.81
C VAL A 558 -3.42 3.49 -14.51
N LYS A 559 -3.41 2.53 -13.58
CA LYS A 559 -3.98 2.75 -12.23
C LYS A 559 -3.32 3.93 -11.52
N HIS A 560 -1.98 4.01 -11.51
CA HIS A 560 -1.26 5.12 -10.88
C HIS A 560 -1.59 6.47 -11.54
N ALA A 561 -1.66 6.54 -12.86
CA ALA A 561 -2.06 7.73 -13.61
C ALA A 561 -3.52 8.14 -13.28
N MET A 562 -4.47 7.20 -13.30
CA MET A 562 -5.88 7.45 -12.94
C MET A 562 -6.04 7.87 -11.46
N HIS A 563 -5.22 7.33 -10.55
CA HIS A 563 -5.16 7.74 -9.14
C HIS A 563 -4.64 9.19 -8.97
N ARG A 564 -3.77 9.68 -9.85
CA ARG A 564 -3.30 11.07 -9.86
C ARG A 564 -4.27 12.02 -10.57
N ALA A 565 -4.89 11.56 -11.66
CA ALA A 565 -5.89 12.30 -12.44
C ALA A 565 -7.31 12.29 -11.83
N LEU A 566 -7.47 11.75 -10.61
CA LEU A 566 -8.78 11.62 -9.97
C LEU A 566 -9.30 12.95 -9.44
N SER A 567 -10.40 13.43 -10.02
CA SER A 567 -11.03 14.72 -9.71
C SER A 567 -12.54 14.62 -9.78
N ASN A 568 -13.26 15.68 -9.38
CA ASN A 568 -14.73 15.71 -9.41
C ASN A 568 -15.34 15.58 -10.82
N SER A 569 -14.57 15.83 -11.89
CA SER A 569 -15.00 15.66 -13.29
C SER A 569 -14.65 14.28 -13.86
N THR A 570 -13.50 13.71 -13.47
CA THR A 570 -13.04 12.40 -13.97
C THR A 570 -13.59 11.21 -13.18
N SER A 571 -13.97 11.40 -11.91
CA SER A 571 -14.29 10.30 -10.98
C SER A 571 -15.44 9.37 -11.40
N VAL A 572 -16.39 9.82 -12.22
CA VAL A 572 -17.49 8.96 -12.70
C VAL A 572 -16.98 7.94 -13.72
N GLY A 573 -16.26 8.40 -14.76
CA GLY A 573 -15.66 7.50 -15.75
C GLY A 573 -14.60 6.57 -15.13
N VAL A 574 -13.77 7.09 -14.21
CA VAL A 574 -12.82 6.26 -13.45
C VAL A 574 -13.53 5.16 -12.66
N TYR A 575 -14.67 5.46 -12.02
CA TYR A 575 -15.47 4.45 -11.31
C TYR A 575 -16.04 3.38 -12.25
N GLU A 576 -16.59 3.77 -13.40
CA GLU A 576 -17.18 2.85 -14.39
C GLU A 576 -16.12 1.90 -14.96
N VAL A 577 -14.99 2.43 -15.42
CA VAL A 577 -13.90 1.63 -16.01
C VAL A 577 -13.20 0.77 -14.96
N ALA A 578 -12.96 1.28 -13.75
CA ALA A 578 -12.43 0.47 -12.66
C ALA A 578 -13.39 -0.64 -12.22
N THR A 579 -14.71 -0.49 -12.44
CA THR A 579 -15.69 -1.56 -12.23
C THR A 579 -15.54 -2.66 -13.28
N LEU A 580 -15.40 -2.30 -14.56
CA LEU A 580 -15.18 -3.26 -15.65
C LEU A 580 -13.87 -4.04 -15.47
N CYS A 581 -12.78 -3.34 -15.14
CA CYS A 581 -11.44 -3.92 -14.95
C CYS A 581 -11.22 -4.51 -13.55
N SER A 582 -12.27 -4.72 -12.76
CA SER A 582 -12.22 -5.27 -11.38
C SER A 582 -11.25 -4.56 -10.41
N CYS A 583 -10.88 -3.31 -10.70
CA CYS A 583 -9.92 -2.50 -9.95
C CYS A 583 -10.55 -1.88 -8.69
N ARG A 584 -10.96 -2.73 -7.74
CA ARG A 584 -11.73 -2.39 -6.52
C ARG A 584 -11.20 -1.17 -5.75
N SER A 585 -9.90 -1.03 -5.54
CA SER A 585 -9.33 0.04 -4.73
C SER A 585 -9.49 1.42 -5.39
N LEU A 586 -9.19 1.51 -6.70
CA LEU A 586 -9.45 2.68 -7.54
C LEU A 586 -10.95 2.99 -7.64
N GLN A 587 -11.79 1.97 -7.81
CA GLN A 587 -13.25 2.09 -7.82
C GLN A 587 -13.79 2.71 -6.51
N ILE A 588 -13.35 2.23 -5.35
CA ILE A 588 -13.77 2.77 -4.04
C ILE A 588 -13.28 4.21 -3.85
N ARG A 589 -12.03 4.53 -4.25
CA ARG A 589 -11.50 5.90 -4.17
C ARG A 589 -12.27 6.87 -5.06
N ALA A 590 -12.64 6.45 -6.27
CA ALA A 590 -13.47 7.23 -7.19
C ALA A 590 -14.89 7.46 -6.63
N LEU A 591 -15.50 6.42 -6.05
CA LEU A 591 -16.81 6.55 -5.38
C LEU A 591 -16.76 7.52 -4.18
N LYS A 592 -15.71 7.47 -3.35
CA LYS A 592 -15.49 8.42 -2.24
C LYS A 592 -15.43 9.87 -2.74
N THR A 593 -14.80 10.11 -3.89
CA THR A 593 -14.74 11.43 -4.54
C THR A 593 -16.13 11.93 -4.98
N VAL A 594 -16.91 11.08 -5.67
CA VAL A 594 -18.29 11.39 -6.09
C VAL A 594 -19.19 11.68 -4.88
N MET A 595 -19.06 10.92 -3.79
CA MET A 595 -19.83 11.12 -2.56
C MET A 595 -19.45 12.42 -1.85
N SER A 596 -18.16 12.78 -1.76
CA SER A 596 -17.73 14.05 -1.17
C SER A 596 -18.25 15.25 -1.96
N TYR A 597 -18.25 15.19 -3.30
CA TYR A 597 -18.78 16.25 -4.14
C TYR A 597 -20.30 16.41 -4.03
N THR A 598 -21.05 15.30 -3.97
CA THR A 598 -22.52 15.36 -3.84
C THR A 598 -22.97 15.87 -2.48
N GLN A 599 -22.26 15.53 -1.39
CA GLN A 599 -22.53 16.08 -0.06
C GLN A 599 -22.28 17.60 0.04
N LYS A 600 -21.34 18.15 -0.75
CA LYS A 600 -21.06 19.59 -0.82
C LYS A 600 -22.08 20.40 -1.63
N ARG A 601 -23.05 19.76 -2.30
CA ARG A 601 -24.16 20.44 -2.97
C ARG A 601 -25.38 20.50 -2.04
N PRO A 602 -25.79 21.68 -1.51
CA PRO A 602 -27.09 21.79 -0.87
C PRO A 602 -28.19 21.42 -1.87
N SER A 603 -29.15 20.61 -1.43
CA SER A 603 -30.23 20.12 -2.29
C SER A 603 -31.12 21.28 -2.74
N ARG A 604 -31.03 21.67 -4.03
CA ARG A 604 -32.05 22.53 -4.65
C ARG A 604 -33.41 21.88 -4.45
N SER A 605 -34.30 22.58 -3.77
CA SER A 605 -35.66 22.11 -3.48
C SER A 605 -36.40 21.82 -4.79
N ARG A 606 -37.08 20.66 -4.85
CA ARG A 606 -38.16 20.46 -5.81
C ARG A 606 -39.32 21.33 -5.35
N GLY A 607 -39.58 22.43 -6.05
CA GLY A 607 -40.87 23.08 -5.98
C GLY A 607 -41.92 22.11 -6.54
N GLU A 608 -42.89 21.74 -5.71
CA GLU A 608 -44.01 20.91 -6.14
C GLU A 608 -44.93 21.73 -7.05
N LYS A 609 -45.45 21.06 -8.09
CA LYS A 609 -46.51 21.61 -8.95
C LYS A 609 -47.79 20.83 -8.68
N GLU A 610 -48.60 21.36 -7.77
CA GLU A 610 -50.05 21.19 -7.88
C GLU A 610 -50.61 22.32 -8.77
N GLY A 611 -51.75 22.09 -9.40
CA GLY A 611 -52.34 23.02 -10.37
C GLY A 611 -53.79 23.33 -10.05
N GLY A 612 -54.24 24.57 -10.33
CA GLY A 612 -55.59 25.01 -10.00
C GLY A 612 -56.05 26.28 -10.73
N GLY A 613 -56.57 26.11 -11.94
CA GLY A 613 -57.72 26.84 -12.52
C GLY A 613 -57.76 28.38 -12.60
N SER A 614 -58.13 28.88 -13.80
CA SER A 614 -58.67 30.24 -14.11
C SER A 614 -57.71 31.44 -13.96
N GLY A 615 -57.91 32.59 -14.63
CA GLY A 615 -58.82 32.86 -15.77
C GLY A 615 -58.95 34.34 -16.13
N LYS A 616 -58.88 34.66 -17.44
CA LYS A 616 -59.03 35.98 -18.13
C LYS A 616 -57.89 37.04 -17.98
N PRO A 617 -57.61 37.81 -19.06
CA PRO A 617 -56.75 39.03 -19.10
C PRO A 617 -57.58 40.31 -19.45
N PRO A 618 -57.00 41.46 -19.88
CA PRO A 618 -55.76 42.18 -19.48
C PRO A 618 -55.98 43.69 -19.16
N GLY A 619 -54.92 44.39 -18.74
CA GLY A 619 -54.72 45.83 -19.02
C GLY A 619 -54.78 46.81 -17.83
N GLY A 620 -54.36 48.06 -18.07
CA GLY A 620 -54.45 49.20 -17.13
C GLY A 620 -53.10 49.79 -16.72
N ALA A 621 -52.96 51.12 -16.80
CA ALA A 621 -51.74 51.87 -16.49
C ALA A 621 -51.90 52.78 -15.25
N GLY A 622 -50.78 53.28 -14.71
CA GLY A 622 -50.72 54.65 -14.16
C GLY A 622 -50.37 54.85 -12.67
N GLY A 623 -49.17 55.42 -12.45
CA GLY A 623 -48.96 56.62 -11.59
C GLY A 623 -49.02 56.54 -10.05
N GLY A 624 -48.11 57.27 -9.39
CA GLY A 624 -48.28 57.76 -8.02
C GLY A 624 -47.21 57.37 -6.98
N GLY A 625 -46.61 58.38 -6.34
CA GLY A 625 -45.98 58.33 -4.99
C GLY A 625 -46.49 59.57 -4.21
N PRO A 626 -45.75 60.18 -3.25
CA PRO A 626 -44.55 59.80 -2.49
C PRO A 626 -44.84 60.00 -0.95
N PRO A 627 -44.08 60.70 -0.05
CA PRO A 627 -42.63 60.92 0.17
C PRO A 627 -42.14 60.75 1.66
N ASN A 628 -40.86 61.10 1.93
CA ASN A 628 -40.23 61.54 3.22
C ASN A 628 -40.06 60.49 4.37
N GLY A 629 -39.07 60.58 5.28
CA GLY A 629 -37.85 61.42 5.43
C GLY A 629 -36.73 60.59 6.14
N GLY A 630 -35.50 61.01 6.48
CA GLY A 630 -34.90 62.33 6.71
C GLY A 630 -34.93 62.71 8.20
N GLY A 631 -33.84 62.86 8.98
CA GLY A 631 -32.40 62.60 8.75
C GLY A 631 -31.52 63.13 9.92
N GLY A 632 -30.29 62.60 10.10
CA GLY A 632 -29.31 63.01 11.15
C GLY A 632 -29.56 62.41 12.55
N GLY A 633 -28.62 62.44 13.51
CA GLY A 633 -27.20 62.85 13.47
C GLY A 633 -26.56 62.99 14.89
N GLY A 634 -25.33 62.50 15.09
CA GLY A 634 -24.62 62.52 16.39
C GLY A 634 -25.04 61.41 17.38
N GLY A 635 -24.27 61.06 18.41
CA GLY A 635 -22.92 61.50 18.82
C GLY A 635 -22.80 61.70 20.33
N GLY A 636 -22.12 60.80 21.06
CA GLY A 636 -21.94 60.90 22.52
C GLY A 636 -21.12 59.75 23.11
N SER A 637 -20.42 59.99 24.24
CA SER A 637 -19.45 59.05 24.83
C SER A 637 -19.54 58.98 26.36
N SER A 638 -19.67 57.76 26.88
CA SER A 638 -19.42 57.33 28.28
C SER A 638 -19.71 55.82 28.37
N GLY A 639 -19.13 55.02 29.27
CA GLY A 639 -18.04 55.24 30.23
C GLY A 639 -18.00 54.04 31.22
N ASN A 640 -16.81 53.68 31.75
CA ASN A 640 -16.53 52.71 32.84
C ASN A 640 -17.44 51.46 33.02
N GLU A 641 -16.84 50.26 33.03
CA GLU A 641 -16.46 49.62 34.30
C GLU A 641 -15.47 48.45 34.10
N SER A 642 -15.13 47.70 35.17
CA SER A 642 -13.86 46.96 35.28
C SER A 642 -13.97 45.47 35.64
N GLN A 643 -12.92 44.73 35.26
CA GLN A 643 -12.45 43.42 35.76
C GLN A 643 -13.45 42.44 36.43
N TYR A 644 -13.54 41.22 35.88
CA TYR A 644 -13.46 40.00 36.70
C TYR A 644 -12.83 38.83 35.93
N ILE A 645 -12.13 37.95 36.66
CA ILE A 645 -11.43 36.78 36.12
C ILE A 645 -12.38 35.57 36.06
N SER A 646 -12.38 34.81 34.96
CA SER A 646 -12.84 33.41 34.96
C SER A 646 -12.26 32.61 33.79
N ARG A 647 -11.79 31.39 34.08
CA ARG A 647 -11.59 30.33 33.07
C ARG A 647 -12.95 29.70 32.72
N PRO A 648 -13.07 29.06 31.55
CA PRO A 648 -13.68 27.74 31.56
C PRO A 648 -12.84 26.67 30.83
N ARG A 649 -13.10 25.40 31.19
CA ARG A 649 -12.69 24.22 30.41
C ARG A 649 -13.58 24.13 29.16
N GLY A 650 -13.06 23.59 28.05
CA GLY A 650 -13.84 23.36 26.84
C GLY A 650 -13.43 22.08 26.10
N THR A 651 -14.11 20.96 26.38
CA THR A 651 -14.06 19.76 25.53
C THR A 651 -14.97 19.95 24.32
N SER A 652 -14.43 19.93 23.11
CA SER A 652 -15.18 20.23 21.88
C SER A 652 -15.66 18.98 21.15
N ASP A 653 -16.85 18.48 21.51
CA ASP A 653 -17.63 17.58 20.66
C ASP A 653 -18.20 18.35 19.45
N ALA A 654 -17.71 18.04 18.25
CA ALA A 654 -18.14 18.72 17.03
C ALA A 654 -19.43 18.11 16.43
N ARG A 655 -20.61 18.57 16.90
CA ARG A 655 -21.87 18.40 16.16
C ARG A 655 -22.22 19.64 15.33
N TRP A 656 -22.61 19.39 14.09
CA TRP A 656 -22.89 20.38 13.05
C TRP A 656 -23.92 21.46 13.42
N ARG A 657 -23.59 22.73 13.18
CA ARG A 657 -24.54 23.79 12.82
C ARG A 657 -23.92 24.75 11.79
N THR A 658 -24.76 25.25 10.88
CA THR A 658 -24.42 26.16 9.78
C THR A 658 -24.92 27.57 10.05
N MET A 659 -24.17 28.59 9.62
CA MET A 659 -24.59 29.99 9.46
C MET A 659 -23.97 30.58 8.17
N PRO A 660 -24.48 31.73 7.65
CA PRO A 660 -24.58 31.93 6.21
C PRO A 660 -23.39 32.61 5.52
N ASP A 661 -23.43 32.52 4.19
CA ASP A 661 -22.44 33.02 3.24
C ASP A 661 -22.56 34.54 2.96
N SER A 662 -21.53 35.13 2.36
CA SER A 662 -21.56 36.52 1.87
C SER A 662 -21.22 36.58 0.37
N SER A 663 -21.92 37.42 -0.38
CA SER A 663 -22.00 37.32 -1.85
C SER A 663 -20.91 38.06 -2.61
N VAL A 664 -20.33 37.38 -3.62
CA VAL A 664 -19.61 38.03 -4.74
C VAL A 664 -20.11 37.45 -6.05
N ASN A 665 -20.49 38.31 -6.99
CA ASN A 665 -20.89 37.93 -8.34
C ASN A 665 -19.66 37.65 -9.23
N ASN A 666 -19.77 36.73 -10.17
CA ASN A 666 -19.24 37.00 -11.52
C ASN A 666 -20.07 36.30 -12.61
N THR A 667 -19.99 36.81 -13.84
CA THR A 667 -20.89 36.46 -14.96
C THR A 667 -20.12 36.12 -16.24
N GLY A 668 -20.74 35.34 -17.12
CA GLY A 668 -20.41 35.34 -18.55
C GLY A 668 -20.14 33.99 -19.22
N PHE A 669 -21.09 33.59 -20.10
CA PHE A 669 -20.88 32.88 -21.38
C PHE A 669 -20.14 31.50 -21.39
N SER A 670 -20.30 30.63 -22.40
CA SER A 670 -21.27 30.58 -23.51
C SER A 670 -21.84 29.16 -23.69
N LYS A 671 -22.81 28.99 -24.59
CA LYS A 671 -23.46 27.70 -24.88
C LYS A 671 -22.79 26.99 -26.05
N TYR A 672 -22.38 25.73 -25.85
CA TYR A 672 -22.45 24.71 -26.90
C TYR A 672 -23.29 23.53 -26.37
N ARG A 673 -24.18 23.00 -27.22
CA ARG A 673 -25.30 22.16 -26.80
C ARG A 673 -25.33 20.86 -27.60
N LEU A 674 -24.47 19.92 -27.23
CA LEU A 674 -24.57 18.53 -27.70
C LEU A 674 -25.68 17.78 -26.98
N THR A 675 -26.42 16.94 -27.71
CA THR A 675 -27.64 16.27 -27.24
C THR A 675 -27.32 15.00 -26.45
N LEU A 676 -27.49 15.06 -25.13
CA LEU A 676 -27.49 13.89 -24.25
C LEU A 676 -28.90 13.31 -24.10
N VAL A 677 -29.04 12.02 -24.36
CA VAL A 677 -30.26 11.23 -24.10
C VAL A 677 -30.36 10.94 -22.58
N PRO A 678 -31.52 11.16 -21.92
CA PRO A 678 -31.57 11.23 -20.46
C PRO A 678 -31.69 9.87 -19.75
N ILE A 679 -30.57 9.16 -19.56
CA ILE A 679 -30.50 7.98 -18.68
C ILE A 679 -30.14 8.39 -17.23
N VAL A 680 -30.95 9.27 -16.63
CA VAL A 680 -30.80 9.69 -15.22
C VAL A 680 -32.09 9.41 -14.44
N ARG A 681 -32.46 8.12 -14.37
CA ARG A 681 -33.62 7.68 -13.57
C ARG A 681 -33.55 6.27 -12.96
N ASN A 682 -32.50 5.48 -13.22
CA ASN A 682 -32.47 4.04 -12.87
C ASN A 682 -31.36 3.59 -11.89
N LEU A 683 -30.67 4.53 -11.22
CA LEU A 683 -29.62 4.21 -10.23
C LEU A 683 -30.15 3.37 -9.04
N ASN A 684 -31.42 3.51 -8.66
CA ASN A 684 -32.03 2.69 -7.61
C ASN A 684 -32.30 1.23 -8.02
N GLY A 685 -32.27 0.90 -9.31
CA GLY A 685 -32.45 -0.48 -9.81
C GLY A 685 -31.17 -1.30 -9.74
N LEU A 686 -30.04 -0.73 -10.19
CA LEU A 686 -28.74 -1.41 -10.29
C LEU A 686 -28.23 -1.94 -8.94
N PHE A 687 -28.46 -1.21 -7.85
CA PHE A 687 -28.12 -1.66 -6.48
C PHE A 687 -28.81 -2.96 -6.04
N ARG A 688 -29.93 -3.36 -6.67
CA ARG A 688 -30.59 -4.65 -6.40
C ARG A 688 -30.12 -5.79 -7.31
N PHE A 689 -29.59 -5.48 -8.49
CA PHE A 689 -29.17 -6.51 -9.45
C PHE A 689 -27.76 -7.03 -9.15
N ALA A 690 -26.81 -6.13 -8.85
CA ALA A 690 -25.44 -6.50 -8.49
C ALA A 690 -25.36 -7.46 -7.28
N TRP A 691 -26.28 -7.31 -6.31
CA TRP A 691 -26.34 -8.16 -5.12
C TRP A 691 -26.88 -9.58 -5.37
N LYS A 692 -27.51 -9.84 -6.52
CA LYS A 692 -28.11 -11.15 -6.83
C LYS A 692 -27.20 -12.04 -7.69
N CYS A 693 -26.22 -11.46 -8.38
CA CYS A 693 -25.23 -12.20 -9.18
C CYS A 693 -24.02 -12.69 -8.38
N HIS A 694 -23.87 -12.30 -7.12
CA HIS A 694 -22.75 -12.71 -6.24
C HIS A 694 -23.01 -14.00 -5.44
N SER A 695 -24.04 -14.79 -5.80
CA SER A 695 -24.46 -15.99 -5.05
C SER A 695 -24.53 -17.28 -5.87
N TYR A 696 -24.28 -17.23 -7.18
CA TYR A 696 -24.19 -18.40 -8.06
C TYR A 696 -23.04 -18.20 -9.06
N GLY A 697 -22.02 -19.04 -8.99
CA GLY A 697 -20.75 -18.81 -9.71
C GLY A 697 -19.71 -19.93 -9.62
N ARG A 698 -20.14 -21.19 -9.49
CA ARG A 698 -19.29 -22.37 -9.74
C ARG A 698 -20.07 -23.45 -10.49
N ASP A 699 -19.29 -24.30 -11.16
CA ASP A 699 -19.63 -25.59 -11.76
C ASP A 699 -20.66 -25.62 -12.90
N SER A 700 -20.14 -25.57 -14.15
CA SER A 700 -20.67 -26.41 -15.24
C SER A 700 -19.71 -26.51 -16.44
N ARG A 701 -18.94 -27.60 -16.51
CA ARG A 701 -18.61 -28.30 -17.77
C ARG A 701 -18.72 -29.80 -17.53
N ARG A 702 -19.38 -30.51 -18.45
CA ARG A 702 -19.75 -31.92 -18.28
C ARG A 702 -19.70 -32.65 -19.63
N SER A 703 -18.92 -33.71 -19.68
CA SER A 703 -18.97 -34.77 -20.71
C SER A 703 -18.34 -36.01 -20.06
N ASN A 704 -19.17 -36.87 -19.47
CA ASN A 704 -19.72 -38.05 -20.13
C ASN A 704 -18.66 -39.15 -20.34
N ASN A 705 -18.64 -40.12 -19.43
CA ASN A 705 -18.65 -41.51 -19.85
C ASN A 705 -19.44 -42.37 -18.84
N THR A 706 -19.94 -43.52 -19.28
CA THR A 706 -21.01 -44.27 -18.59
C THR A 706 -20.56 -45.57 -17.95
N SER A 707 -20.96 -45.82 -16.70
CA SER A 707 -21.30 -47.17 -16.22
C SER A 707 -22.06 -47.10 -14.88
N SER A 708 -22.84 -48.15 -14.59
CA SER A 708 -23.79 -48.22 -13.48
C SER A 708 -23.27 -48.96 -12.25
N CYS A 709 -23.66 -48.53 -11.05
CA CYS A 709 -24.12 -49.42 -9.97
C CYS A 709 -24.95 -48.64 -8.93
N SER A 710 -25.78 -49.34 -8.16
CA SER A 710 -26.85 -48.80 -7.28
C SER A 710 -26.67 -49.18 -5.82
N PHE A 711 -27.24 -48.42 -4.87
CA PHE A 711 -28.08 -48.93 -3.75
C PHE A 711 -28.77 -47.79 -2.92
N SER A 712 -29.78 -48.15 -2.12
CA SER A 712 -30.61 -47.30 -1.21
C SER A 712 -29.79 -46.55 -0.13
N ALA A 713 -30.17 -45.38 0.42
CA ALA A 713 -31.40 -44.94 1.12
C ALA A 713 -31.63 -45.66 2.49
N ALA A 714 -32.04 -45.03 3.62
CA ALA A 714 -32.56 -43.67 3.88
C ALA A 714 -32.27 -43.15 5.34
N LEU A 715 -32.92 -42.05 5.75
CA LEU A 715 -32.88 -41.31 7.05
C LEU A 715 -34.28 -41.35 7.75
N PRO A 716 -34.57 -40.70 8.91
CA PRO A 716 -33.81 -40.35 10.15
C PRO A 716 -34.61 -40.94 11.39
N PRO A 717 -34.87 -40.33 12.60
CA PRO A 717 -34.34 -39.17 13.34
C PRO A 717 -33.96 -39.52 14.84
N PRO A 718 -34.37 -38.89 16.00
CA PRO A 718 -33.64 -39.02 17.29
C PRO A 718 -34.47 -39.40 18.56
N TYR A 719 -33.88 -39.32 19.77
CA TYR A 719 -34.57 -39.04 21.06
C TYR A 719 -33.63 -38.35 22.08
N THR A 720 -34.20 -37.77 23.14
CA THR A 720 -33.54 -36.94 24.18
C THR A 720 -33.73 -37.52 25.59
N GLU A 721 -32.85 -37.20 26.56
CA GLU A 721 -33.24 -36.47 27.80
C GLU A 721 -32.06 -36.07 28.73
N TYR A 722 -32.39 -35.46 29.89
CA TYR A 722 -31.53 -34.71 30.81
C TYR A 722 -31.32 -35.40 32.19
N SER A 723 -30.47 -34.79 33.04
CA SER A 723 -30.67 -34.55 34.49
C SER A 723 -29.77 -35.21 35.56
N PHE A 724 -29.09 -34.31 36.29
CA PHE A 724 -28.82 -34.27 37.75
C PHE A 724 -27.87 -35.26 38.50
N CYS A 725 -26.77 -34.64 38.96
CA CYS A 725 -26.00 -34.79 40.21
C CYS A 725 -26.76 -35.17 41.52
N PRO A 726 -26.07 -35.36 42.68
CA PRO A 726 -24.71 -35.90 42.96
C PRO A 726 -24.69 -36.87 44.19
N TYR A 727 -23.51 -37.35 44.66
CA TYR A 727 -23.16 -37.31 46.11
C TYR A 727 -21.65 -37.56 46.41
N ARG A 728 -21.28 -37.46 47.70
CA ARG A 728 -19.91 -37.45 48.28
C ARG A 728 -19.28 -38.86 48.45
N GLY A 729 -17.94 -38.95 48.47
CA GLY A 729 -17.18 -40.08 49.04
C GLY A 729 -15.67 -39.78 49.19
N ARG A 730 -15.10 -39.93 50.39
CA ARG A 730 -13.70 -39.56 50.72
C ARG A 730 -12.76 -40.76 50.92
N ASN A 731 -11.49 -40.54 50.57
CA ASN A 731 -10.26 -41.03 51.24
C ASN A 731 -9.86 -42.53 51.26
N ALA A 732 -8.88 -42.83 50.38
CA ALA A 732 -7.47 -43.11 50.74
C ALA A 732 -6.99 -44.53 51.18
N ARG A 733 -5.65 -44.64 51.10
CA ARG A 733 -4.69 -45.64 51.66
C ARG A 733 -4.26 -46.86 50.83
N THR A 734 -3.12 -46.65 50.14
CA THR A 734 -1.86 -47.43 50.24
C THR A 734 -1.84 -48.95 50.08
N SER A 735 -1.01 -49.40 49.13
CA SER A 735 0.10 -50.32 49.43
C SER A 735 1.31 -50.02 48.52
N ARG A 736 2.52 -50.45 48.94
CA ARG A 736 3.76 -50.41 48.14
C ARG A 736 4.06 -51.83 47.66
N PHE A 737 4.75 -51.97 46.52
CA PHE A 737 5.75 -53.05 46.36
C PHE A 737 6.96 -52.56 45.55
N HIS A 738 8.04 -53.35 45.54
CA HIS A 738 9.38 -52.91 45.18
C HIS A 738 9.84 -53.37 43.79
N VAL A 739 10.67 -52.52 43.17
CA VAL A 739 11.90 -52.82 42.42
C VAL A 739 12.01 -54.19 41.71
N GLY A 740 12.08 -54.15 40.38
CA GLY A 740 12.69 -55.18 39.54
C GLY A 740 13.40 -54.52 38.36
N LEU A 741 14.72 -54.68 38.24
CA LEU A 741 15.55 -54.03 37.22
C LEU A 741 15.81 -54.93 36.01
N CYS A 742 16.10 -54.30 34.87
CA CYS A 742 16.19 -54.88 33.54
C CYS A 742 17.15 -56.08 33.39
N ARG A 743 16.79 -57.04 32.52
CA ARG A 743 17.62 -57.48 31.38
C ARG A 743 16.89 -58.42 30.40
N LEU A 744 16.93 -58.03 29.13
CA LEU A 744 16.77 -58.81 27.89
C LEU A 744 17.80 -58.19 26.90
N PRO A 745 18.42 -58.92 25.95
CA PRO A 745 17.68 -59.64 24.88
C PRO A 745 18.25 -61.01 24.45
N VAL A 746 17.39 -61.86 23.86
CA VAL A 746 17.75 -62.91 22.88
C VAL A 746 16.58 -63.11 21.90
N THR A 747 16.90 -63.26 20.61
CA THR A 747 16.09 -63.74 19.45
C THR A 747 14.81 -63.02 19.01
N GLU A 748 14.82 -62.69 17.70
CA GLU A 748 13.72 -62.54 16.71
C GLU A 748 12.63 -61.48 16.96
#